data_AF-A0A8T5KNG5-F1
#
_entry.id   AF-A0A8T5KNG5-F1
#
_cell.length_a   1.000
_cell.length_b   1.000
_cell.length_c   1.000
_cell.angle_alpha   90.00
_cell.angle_beta   90.00
_cell.angle_gamma   90.00
#
_symmetry.space_group_name_H-M   'P 1'
#
loop_
_entity.id
_entity.type
_entity.pdbx_description
1 polymer ?
#
loop_
_entity_poly.entity_id
_entity_poly.type
_entity_poly.pdbx_seq_one_letter_code
_entity_poly.pdbx_strand_id
1 'polypeptide(L)'
;MQAKKLMAVLIISLFFTSGCLNALDSEVEIPEIDLPLDWNDITQRTATSPDLVKFSDCGELEYNLKQSIIEEYRIDLLQSVEEQNYYFWDDAVMMDGDMIAEFADSGTGSSNTVTPRRVEGTDFSGTNNQELGVDEADFVKTDGYYIYFLNGKRLEILEVPEFGELVYQSNTTVEGNPTSMLLDGDRLVVISSVSAWNIPRDNPLYGAMEWDDTYYSWRTNSLTKFSVYDISDRVHPELERELFIEGNYISAREVDGTIRTISHAWMDTSGLKGWLDLPAGYWDLDYDNPKRLEIREKVAYETMLENDRIIEGMSLSDLVPRIYERQGAEVLTFSLTEQDCASFTAPTDGFSSGVNSIFSFDLTSENFDFDADHIIGNYPMVYSSTDTLILTENSWNSWWFWNSADNDEATNIHMFDISDPGSTSYVASGRIDGTINNQFSISEFDGVIRIASTEGQWGRWWLDNPEPMTSNVVTLQPTTDADGHTTLALIGQIEGIAPNETIWSARFVGDRAYIVTFENMDPLWTIDLSDPANPTIMGELKIPGVSTYIHPLSNDTLLTIGMGPENPVTGEGLDWSNVRLSLFDVSNFTNPLETTTLTISPVEDENNPCWSWSNSEATYEHKAFQYWAPKSMVAIPMNTYTSGYYDYETRTYVDCDREWVSKLMITNVTETSLTAYGEVDHSEFYDSEEYWWNSYNIRRSIFMGDFVYAISANGITATNLTTMENSASISLDYQNPYEDYYYFHSEEAVETEDSPEQDSSGEEAPPKSE
;
A
#
# COMPACT_ATOMS: atom_id res chain seq x y z
N MET A 1 77.66 17.38 -34.94
CA MET A 1 76.46 17.76 -35.73
C MET A 1 75.63 16.56 -36.21
N GLN A 2 76.24 15.42 -36.59
CA GLN A 2 75.49 14.23 -37.07
C GLN A 2 74.49 13.64 -36.06
N ALA A 3 74.81 13.57 -34.76
CA ALA A 3 73.91 12.99 -33.75
C ALA A 3 72.50 13.59 -33.74
N LYS A 4 72.37 14.92 -33.89
CA LYS A 4 71.06 15.60 -33.97
C LYS A 4 70.26 15.24 -35.23
N LYS A 5 70.91 14.81 -36.33
CA LYS A 5 70.20 14.31 -37.52
C LYS A 5 69.68 12.88 -37.31
N LEU A 6 70.45 12.02 -36.66
CA LEU A 6 70.00 10.65 -36.35
C LEU A 6 68.77 10.68 -35.42
N MET A 7 68.83 11.50 -34.37
CA MET A 7 67.74 11.69 -33.41
C MET A 7 66.47 12.27 -34.07
N ALA A 8 66.61 13.22 -35.00
CA ALA A 8 65.48 13.76 -35.75
C ALA A 8 64.81 12.71 -36.66
N VAL A 9 65.59 11.86 -37.34
CA VAL A 9 65.05 10.76 -38.16
C VAL A 9 64.32 9.73 -37.30
N LEU A 10 64.85 9.40 -36.12
CA LEU A 10 64.26 8.42 -35.21
C LEU A 10 62.95 8.93 -34.57
N ILE A 11 62.88 10.23 -34.23
CA ILE A 11 61.63 10.89 -33.82
C ILE A 11 60.60 10.91 -34.97
N ILE A 12 61.03 11.19 -36.21
CA ILE A 12 60.12 11.18 -37.36
C ILE A 12 59.62 9.75 -37.66
N SER A 13 60.44 8.71 -37.53
CA SER A 13 59.95 7.33 -37.65
C SER A 13 58.96 6.95 -36.55
N LEU A 14 59.15 7.43 -35.32
CA LEU A 14 58.19 7.25 -34.23
C LEU A 14 56.81 7.83 -34.60
N PHE A 15 56.76 9.05 -35.15
CA PHE A 15 55.52 9.66 -35.64
C PHE A 15 54.86 8.91 -36.82
N PHE A 16 55.65 8.22 -37.66
CA PHE A 16 55.10 7.37 -38.73
C PHE A 16 54.68 5.98 -38.24
N THR A 17 55.16 5.50 -37.09
CA THR A 17 54.72 4.23 -36.48
C THR A 17 53.56 4.40 -35.50
N SER A 18 53.36 5.59 -34.91
CA SER A 18 52.19 5.88 -34.08
C SER A 18 50.89 6.08 -34.89
N GLY A 19 50.98 6.21 -36.22
CA GLY A 19 49.83 6.38 -37.11
C GLY A 19 49.11 5.09 -37.52
N CYS A 20 49.43 3.94 -36.92
CA CYS A 20 48.86 2.64 -37.27
C CYS A 20 48.32 1.85 -36.06
N LEU A 21 47.81 2.57 -35.05
CA LEU A 21 47.12 1.97 -33.88
C LEU A 21 45.67 2.44 -33.69
N ASN A 22 45.19 3.44 -34.46
CA ASN A 22 43.79 3.86 -34.49
C ASN A 22 43.17 3.49 -35.84
N ALA A 23 42.99 2.19 -36.08
CA ALA A 23 42.19 1.60 -37.17
C ALA A 23 42.00 0.08 -36.97
N LEU A 24 41.80 -0.35 -35.73
CA LEU A 24 40.91 -1.48 -35.48
C LEU A 24 39.58 -0.81 -35.13
N ASP A 25 38.58 -0.95 -35.99
CA ASP A 25 37.20 -0.86 -35.50
C ASP A 25 37.05 -1.96 -34.43
N SER A 26 36.46 -1.63 -33.28
CA SER A 26 35.82 -2.66 -32.46
C SER A 26 34.65 -3.18 -33.29
N GLU A 27 34.89 -4.26 -34.03
CA GLU A 27 33.88 -4.89 -34.89
C GLU A 27 32.84 -5.57 -33.99
N VAL A 28 31.88 -4.77 -33.52
CA VAL A 28 30.81 -5.19 -32.61
C VAL A 28 30.08 -6.38 -33.20
N GLU A 29 30.03 -7.45 -32.43
CA GLU A 29 29.41 -8.71 -32.83
C GLU A 29 27.90 -8.50 -32.92
N ILE A 30 27.35 -8.65 -34.14
CA ILE A 30 25.91 -8.58 -34.41
C ILE A 30 25.41 -10.03 -34.46
N PRO A 31 24.36 -10.41 -33.71
CA PRO A 31 23.86 -11.79 -33.72
C PRO A 31 23.54 -12.30 -35.13
N GLU A 32 23.92 -13.56 -35.42
CA GLU A 32 23.63 -14.25 -36.69
C GLU A 32 22.19 -14.81 -36.71
N ILE A 33 21.21 -13.97 -36.40
CA ILE A 33 19.77 -14.31 -36.41
C ILE A 33 19.02 -13.53 -37.51
N ASP A 34 18.19 -14.26 -38.26
CA ASP A 34 17.24 -13.68 -39.23
C ASP A 34 15.93 -13.35 -38.51
N LEU A 35 15.48 -12.10 -38.59
CA LEU A 35 14.20 -11.66 -38.04
C LEU A 35 13.04 -12.10 -38.95
N PRO A 36 11.94 -12.67 -38.41
CA PRO A 36 10.66 -12.81 -39.11
C PRO A 36 10.08 -11.47 -39.59
N LEU A 37 8.98 -11.50 -40.35
CA LEU A 37 8.29 -10.27 -40.79
C LEU A 37 7.31 -9.71 -39.73
N ASP A 38 7.00 -10.55 -38.76
CA ASP A 38 5.95 -10.50 -37.75
C ASP A 38 6.55 -10.55 -36.32
N TRP A 39 7.87 -10.48 -36.19
CA TRP A 39 8.58 -10.61 -34.90
C TRP A 39 8.16 -9.53 -33.88
N ASN A 40 7.90 -8.33 -34.37
CA ASN A 40 7.43 -7.17 -33.62
C ASN A 40 5.92 -6.87 -33.79
N ASP A 41 5.13 -7.81 -34.31
CA ASP A 41 3.67 -7.66 -34.37
C ASP A 41 3.07 -7.72 -32.94
N ILE A 42 2.58 -6.57 -32.46
CA ILE A 42 1.89 -6.43 -31.16
C ILE A 42 0.46 -6.98 -31.27
N THR A 43 0.06 -7.82 -30.32
CA THR A 43 -1.33 -8.32 -30.23
C THR A 43 -2.30 -7.15 -29.99
N GLN A 44 -3.30 -6.99 -30.86
CA GLN A 44 -4.35 -6.00 -30.65
C GLN A 44 -5.21 -6.39 -29.45
N ARG A 45 -5.04 -5.66 -28.34
CA ARG A 45 -5.88 -5.75 -27.14
C ARG A 45 -7.18 -5.00 -27.38
N THR A 46 -8.28 -5.47 -26.79
CA THR A 46 -9.59 -4.82 -26.92
C THR A 46 -10.40 -5.13 -25.66
N ALA A 47 -10.89 -4.08 -25.00
CA ALA A 47 -11.88 -4.21 -23.95
C ALA A 47 -13.16 -4.84 -24.52
N THR A 48 -13.50 -6.06 -24.07
CA THR A 48 -14.66 -6.84 -24.53
C THR A 48 -15.62 -7.18 -23.40
N SER A 49 -15.17 -7.75 -22.28
CA SER A 49 -15.95 -7.85 -21.04
C SER A 49 -15.09 -8.04 -19.79
N PRO A 50 -15.37 -7.31 -18.69
CA PRO A 50 -14.76 -7.54 -17.37
C PRO A 50 -15.28 -8.81 -16.68
N ASP A 51 -16.22 -9.56 -17.27
CA ASP A 51 -16.80 -10.78 -16.71
C ASP A 51 -15.73 -11.80 -16.29
N LEU A 52 -15.83 -12.28 -15.05
CA LEU A 52 -14.93 -13.30 -14.53
C LEU A 52 -15.36 -14.69 -15.00
N VAL A 53 -14.50 -15.34 -15.79
CA VAL A 53 -14.73 -16.71 -16.28
C VAL A 53 -13.89 -17.68 -15.45
N LYS A 54 -14.54 -18.68 -14.84
CA LYS A 54 -13.86 -19.79 -14.15
C LYS A 54 -13.18 -20.71 -15.17
N PHE A 55 -11.92 -21.06 -14.92
CA PHE A 55 -11.17 -21.99 -15.77
C PHE A 55 -11.78 -23.39 -15.74
N SER A 56 -11.84 -24.06 -16.90
CA SER A 56 -12.52 -25.36 -17.03
C SER A 56 -11.63 -26.56 -16.69
N ASP A 57 -10.31 -26.42 -16.83
CA ASP A 57 -9.30 -27.29 -16.23
C ASP A 57 -7.96 -26.56 -16.01
N CYS A 58 -7.08 -27.17 -15.23
CA CYS A 58 -5.76 -26.62 -14.89
C CYS A 58 -4.82 -26.40 -16.10
N GLY A 59 -5.02 -27.11 -17.21
CA GLY A 59 -4.25 -26.91 -18.45
C GLY A 59 -4.69 -25.68 -19.23
N GLU A 60 -5.97 -25.32 -19.15
CA GLU A 60 -6.48 -24.03 -19.64
C GLU A 60 -5.90 -22.86 -18.83
N LEU A 61 -5.86 -22.98 -17.50
CA LEU A 61 -5.20 -22.00 -16.62
C LEU A 61 -3.70 -21.87 -16.96
N GLU A 62 -2.94 -22.97 -16.96
CA GLU A 62 -1.49 -22.95 -17.26
C GLU A 62 -1.19 -22.29 -18.60
N TYR A 63 -2.00 -22.57 -19.63
CA TYR A 63 -1.83 -21.95 -20.94
C TYR A 63 -2.05 -20.44 -20.90
N ASN A 64 -3.14 -19.95 -20.30
CA ASN A 64 -3.46 -18.51 -20.27
C ASN A 64 -2.44 -17.71 -19.45
N LEU A 65 -1.93 -18.25 -18.32
CA LEU A 65 -0.84 -17.63 -17.57
C LEU A 65 0.43 -17.50 -18.43
N LYS A 66 0.84 -18.59 -19.10
CA LYS A 66 2.00 -18.59 -20.00
C LYS A 66 1.85 -17.59 -21.16
N GLN A 67 0.67 -17.46 -21.77
CA GLN A 67 0.46 -16.45 -22.83
C GLN A 67 0.52 -15.02 -22.29
N SER A 68 0.01 -14.76 -21.09
CA SER A 68 0.08 -13.42 -20.46
C SER A 68 1.54 -13.01 -20.20
N ILE A 69 2.34 -13.91 -19.62
CA ILE A 69 3.76 -13.67 -19.33
C ILE A 69 4.58 -13.50 -20.62
N ILE A 70 4.31 -14.28 -21.68
CA ILE A 70 4.96 -14.11 -23.00
C ILE A 70 4.66 -12.70 -23.55
N GLU A 71 3.41 -12.26 -23.54
CA GLU A 71 3.01 -10.96 -24.10
C GLU A 71 3.36 -9.75 -23.20
N GLU A 72 3.72 -9.96 -21.93
CA GLU A 72 4.33 -8.96 -21.05
C GLU A 72 5.81 -8.76 -21.39
N TYR A 73 6.63 -9.79 -21.20
CA TYR A 73 8.07 -9.74 -21.47
C TYR A 73 8.40 -9.38 -22.93
N ARG A 74 7.51 -9.74 -23.89
CA ARG A 74 7.65 -9.35 -25.30
C ARG A 74 7.46 -7.85 -25.52
N ILE A 75 6.60 -7.18 -24.75
CA ILE A 75 6.43 -5.72 -24.84
C ILE A 75 7.61 -4.99 -24.19
N ASP A 76 8.11 -5.43 -23.04
CA ASP A 76 9.29 -4.83 -22.39
C ASP A 76 10.53 -4.87 -23.30
N LEU A 77 10.74 -5.99 -23.99
CA LEU A 77 11.81 -6.14 -24.97
C LEU A 77 11.61 -5.24 -26.20
N LEU A 78 10.37 -4.97 -26.62
CA LEU A 78 10.08 -4.03 -27.72
C LEU A 78 10.24 -2.56 -27.30
N GLN A 79 9.84 -2.17 -26.09
CA GLN A 79 10.15 -0.83 -25.53
C GLN A 79 11.67 -0.63 -25.42
N SER A 80 12.40 -1.67 -25.01
CA SER A 80 13.86 -1.69 -24.99
C SER A 80 14.47 -1.54 -26.38
N VAL A 81 13.85 -2.12 -27.41
CA VAL A 81 14.27 -1.93 -28.82
C VAL A 81 14.13 -0.48 -29.26
N GLU A 82 13.08 0.23 -28.86
CA GLU A 82 12.91 1.64 -29.26
C GLU A 82 13.82 2.63 -28.51
N GLU A 83 14.64 2.16 -27.55
CA GLU A 83 15.30 3.01 -26.53
C GLU A 83 14.29 3.83 -25.69
N GLN A 84 13.00 3.49 -25.76
CA GLN A 84 11.91 4.01 -24.93
C GLN A 84 11.74 3.17 -23.66
N ASN A 85 12.85 2.72 -23.07
CA ASN A 85 12.82 2.20 -21.70
C ASN A 85 12.58 3.37 -20.75
N TYR A 86 11.30 3.69 -20.58
CA TYR A 86 10.82 4.17 -19.31
C TYR A 86 11.10 3.09 -18.27
N TYR A 87 12.24 3.25 -17.60
CA TYR A 87 12.45 2.70 -16.28
C TYR A 87 11.38 3.29 -15.35
N PHE A 88 10.19 2.71 -15.39
CA PHE A 88 9.52 2.36 -14.15
C PHE A 88 10.50 1.46 -13.38
N TRP A 89 11.31 2.10 -12.54
CA TRP A 89 11.49 1.57 -11.21
C TRP A 89 10.11 1.51 -10.53
N ASP A 90 10.01 0.70 -9.50
CA ASP A 90 8.79 0.43 -8.71
C ASP A 90 8.40 1.63 -7.81
N ASP A 91 8.36 2.82 -8.43
CA ASP A 91 8.53 4.14 -7.83
C ASP A 91 7.52 5.15 -8.43
N ALA A 92 6.58 4.64 -9.24
CA ALA A 92 5.38 5.34 -9.71
C ALA A 92 4.10 4.48 -9.56
N VAL A 93 4.18 3.40 -8.77
CA VAL A 93 3.10 3.00 -7.84
C VAL A 93 3.42 3.49 -6.41
N MET A 94 4.40 4.39 -6.27
CA MET A 94 4.46 5.33 -5.15
C MET A 94 3.43 6.44 -5.36
N MET A 95 2.15 6.10 -5.23
CA MET A 95 1.24 7.00 -4.52
C MET A 95 1.72 7.05 -3.06
N ASP A 96 1.52 8.17 -2.35
CA ASP A 96 1.87 8.26 -0.92
C ASP A 96 1.25 7.07 -0.16
N GLY A 97 2.12 6.30 0.50
CA GLY A 97 1.93 4.85 0.61
C GLY A 97 0.71 4.37 1.39
N ASP A 98 0.25 3.16 1.04
CA ASP A 98 -0.85 2.43 1.69
C ASP A 98 -0.69 2.41 3.22
N MET A 99 -1.43 3.30 3.89
CA MET A 99 -1.59 3.35 5.34
C MET A 99 -3.09 3.10 5.61
N ILE A 100 -3.37 1.87 6.02
CA ILE A 100 -4.59 1.12 5.67
C ILE A 100 -5.78 1.48 6.57
N ALA A 101 -6.71 2.26 6.03
CA ALA A 101 -7.64 3.08 6.80
C ALA A 101 -9.10 2.97 6.36
N GLU A 102 -10.05 2.89 7.30
CA GLU A 102 -11.51 2.86 7.05
C GLU A 102 -12.31 3.58 8.24
N PHE A 103 -13.66 3.80 8.29
CA PHE A 103 -14.46 4.35 9.49
C PHE A 103 -16.02 4.14 9.62
N ALA A 104 -16.52 3.74 10.84
CA ALA A 104 -17.81 3.04 11.23
C ALA A 104 -18.85 3.75 12.16
N ASP A 105 -20.06 3.16 12.35
CA ASP A 105 -20.92 3.07 13.60
C ASP A 105 -22.31 2.39 13.29
N SER A 106 -23.00 1.55 14.11
CA SER A 106 -22.64 0.56 15.15
C SER A 106 -23.80 -0.46 15.47
N GLY A 107 -23.49 -1.76 15.71
CA GLY A 107 -24.33 -2.75 16.46
C GLY A 107 -25.63 -3.32 15.82
N THR A 108 -26.44 -4.21 16.45
CA THR A 108 -26.42 -4.85 17.81
C THR A 108 -27.26 -6.18 17.96
N GLY A 109 -26.65 -7.29 18.44
CA GLY A 109 -27.29 -8.29 19.34
C GLY A 109 -27.59 -9.72 18.84
N SER A 110 -27.61 -10.76 19.67
CA SER A 110 -27.52 -10.86 21.16
C SER A 110 -27.50 -12.35 21.60
N SER A 111 -27.01 -12.82 22.76
CA SER A 111 -26.39 -12.22 23.97
C SER A 111 -25.98 -13.34 24.98
N ASN A 112 -25.46 -12.98 26.18
CA ASN A 112 -25.03 -13.78 27.36
C ASN A 112 -23.51 -14.02 27.46
N THR A 113 -22.91 -14.27 28.65
CA THR A 113 -23.46 -14.29 30.03
C THR A 113 -22.93 -13.12 30.88
N VAL A 114 -23.32 -12.98 32.15
CA VAL A 114 -23.30 -11.67 32.85
C VAL A 114 -22.02 -11.33 33.63
N THR A 115 -21.25 -10.42 33.05
CA THR A 115 -20.50 -9.32 33.70
C THR A 115 -21.02 -8.01 33.05
N PRO A 116 -21.03 -6.82 33.70
CA PRO A 116 -21.40 -5.58 33.01
C PRO A 116 -20.37 -5.22 31.93
N ARG A 117 -20.61 -5.69 30.69
CA ARG A 117 -19.74 -5.50 29.51
C ARG A 117 -19.73 -4.03 29.08
N ARG A 118 -18.53 -3.44 28.95
CA ARG A 118 -18.30 -2.13 28.29
C ARG A 118 -18.79 -2.21 26.84
N VAL A 119 -19.45 -1.17 26.35
CA VAL A 119 -20.06 -1.12 25.02
C VAL A 119 -19.32 -0.15 24.11
N GLU A 120 -18.99 -0.58 22.90
CA GLU A 120 -18.35 0.25 21.89
C GLU A 120 -19.27 1.42 21.44
N GLY A 121 -18.68 2.51 20.96
CA GLY A 121 -19.38 3.76 20.61
C GLY A 121 -19.99 4.51 21.81
N THR A 122 -20.05 3.88 22.99
CA THR A 122 -20.75 4.38 24.19
C THR A 122 -19.82 4.52 25.39
N ASP A 123 -19.14 3.44 25.77
CA ASP A 123 -18.16 3.38 26.87
C ASP A 123 -16.72 3.48 26.36
N PHE A 124 -16.43 3.01 25.15
CA PHE A 124 -15.13 3.16 24.48
C PHE A 124 -15.28 3.30 22.95
N SER A 125 -14.27 3.87 22.27
CA SER A 125 -14.16 3.83 20.81
C SER A 125 -13.43 2.55 20.36
N GLY A 126 -13.99 1.83 19.38
CA GLY A 126 -13.28 0.76 18.70
C GLY A 126 -12.35 1.29 17.61
N THR A 127 -11.92 0.40 16.71
CA THR A 127 -11.35 0.81 15.42
C THR A 127 -12.43 1.51 14.60
N ASN A 128 -12.02 2.42 13.74
CA ASN A 128 -12.87 3.03 12.74
C ASN A 128 -12.89 2.06 11.51
N ASN A 129 -14.08 1.58 11.09
CA ASN A 129 -14.26 0.63 9.98
C ASN A 129 -15.28 1.07 8.88
N GLN A 130 -14.97 1.12 7.56
CA GLN A 130 -15.67 1.94 6.52
C GLN A 130 -17.20 1.84 6.52
N GLU A 131 -17.72 0.62 6.64
CA GLU A 131 -19.14 0.36 6.75
C GLU A 131 -19.51 -0.11 8.16
N LEU A 132 -20.76 0.16 8.53
CA LEU A 132 -21.38 -0.35 9.74
C LEU A 132 -21.36 -1.89 9.77
N GLY A 133 -20.76 -2.45 10.83
CA GLY A 133 -20.88 -3.88 11.15
C GLY A 133 -19.77 -4.76 10.57
N VAL A 134 -18.77 -4.13 9.98
CA VAL A 134 -17.51 -4.75 9.55
C VAL A 134 -16.42 -4.35 10.56
N ASP A 135 -15.57 -5.27 11.01
CA ASP A 135 -14.31 -4.96 11.69
C ASP A 135 -13.12 -5.21 10.78
N GLU A 136 -11.98 -4.56 11.05
CA GLU A 136 -10.90 -4.46 10.07
C GLU A 136 -9.52 -4.45 10.69
N ALA A 137 -8.54 -5.01 10.00
CA ALA A 137 -7.21 -5.08 10.57
C ALA A 137 -6.61 -3.68 10.79
N ASP A 138 -6.14 -3.45 12.02
CA ASP A 138 -5.37 -2.28 12.42
C ASP A 138 -4.26 -2.74 13.38
N PHE A 139 -3.20 -1.95 13.54
CA PHE A 139 -2.12 -2.28 14.48
C PHE A 139 -2.48 -2.02 15.95
N VAL A 140 -3.70 -1.50 16.22
CA VAL A 140 -4.29 -1.33 17.56
C VAL A 140 -5.70 -1.93 17.57
N LYS A 141 -6.02 -2.71 18.61
CA LYS A 141 -7.37 -3.24 18.88
C LYS A 141 -7.71 -3.12 20.36
N THR A 142 -9.00 -3.12 20.69
CA THR A 142 -9.48 -3.14 22.08
C THR A 142 -10.82 -3.86 22.21
N ASP A 143 -10.97 -4.68 23.25
CA ASP A 143 -12.26 -5.26 23.67
C ASP A 143 -12.99 -4.38 24.72
N GLY A 144 -12.49 -3.14 24.89
CA GLY A 144 -12.90 -2.20 25.92
C GLY A 144 -12.26 -2.44 27.29
N TYR A 145 -11.69 -3.63 27.57
CA TYR A 145 -11.00 -3.97 28.83
C TYR A 145 -9.50 -4.10 28.68
N TYR A 146 -9.04 -4.51 27.50
CA TYR A 146 -7.64 -4.63 27.14
C TYR A 146 -7.35 -3.77 25.91
N ILE A 147 -6.14 -3.23 25.84
CA ILE A 147 -5.56 -2.62 24.64
C ILE A 147 -4.51 -3.59 24.13
N TYR A 148 -4.69 -4.04 22.90
CA TYR A 148 -3.75 -4.84 22.15
C TYR A 148 -3.11 -3.92 21.11
N PHE A 149 -1.79 -3.94 20.95
CA PHE A 149 -1.15 -3.23 19.83
C PHE A 149 0.14 -3.91 19.36
N LEU A 150 0.52 -3.63 18.12
CA LEU A 150 1.74 -4.12 17.51
C LEU A 150 2.84 -3.05 17.63
N ASN A 151 3.99 -3.43 18.17
CA ASN A 151 5.12 -2.55 18.40
C ASN A 151 6.42 -3.19 17.90
N GLY A 152 6.93 -2.71 16.76
CA GLY A 152 8.06 -3.34 16.08
C GLY A 152 7.74 -4.80 15.72
N LYS A 153 8.40 -5.76 16.40
CA LYS A 153 8.16 -7.21 16.24
C LYS A 153 7.44 -7.85 17.43
N ARG A 154 6.66 -7.07 18.20
CA ARG A 154 5.93 -7.53 19.39
C ARG A 154 4.44 -7.25 19.29
N LEU A 155 3.64 -8.22 19.72
CA LEU A 155 2.29 -7.99 20.22
C LEU A 155 2.41 -7.60 21.69
N GLU A 156 1.91 -6.43 22.06
CA GLU A 156 1.93 -5.87 23.41
C GLU A 156 0.48 -5.81 23.95
N ILE A 157 0.25 -6.29 25.18
CA ILE A 157 -1.09 -6.40 25.79
C ILE A 157 -1.14 -5.67 27.13
N LEU A 158 -2.08 -4.74 27.26
CA LEU A 158 -2.35 -3.95 28.48
C LEU A 158 -3.80 -4.16 28.92
N GLU A 159 -4.03 -4.22 30.23
CA GLU A 159 -5.36 -4.17 30.86
C GLU A 159 -5.71 -2.73 31.26
N VAL A 160 -7.01 -2.41 31.22
CA VAL A 160 -7.64 -1.16 31.67
C VAL A 160 -8.66 -1.49 32.77
N PRO A 161 -8.24 -1.73 34.04
CA PRO A 161 -9.13 -2.23 35.09
C PRO A 161 -10.31 -1.29 35.37
N GLU A 162 -10.03 0.00 35.53
CA GLU A 162 -11.00 1.10 35.47
C GLU A 162 -10.52 2.14 34.44
N PHE A 163 -11.42 2.97 33.90
CA PHE A 163 -11.04 3.98 32.92
C PHE A 163 -10.09 5.02 33.54
N GLY A 164 -8.96 5.25 32.87
CA GLY A 164 -7.85 6.06 33.37
C GLY A 164 -6.69 5.26 33.95
N GLU A 165 -6.85 3.95 34.18
CA GLU A 165 -5.79 3.06 34.64
C GLU A 165 -5.18 2.26 33.46
N LEU A 166 -3.90 1.90 33.57
CA LEU A 166 -3.20 1.00 32.65
C LEU A 166 -2.36 0.00 33.45
N VAL A 167 -2.46 -1.29 33.12
CA VAL A 167 -1.67 -2.37 33.73
C VAL A 167 -1.11 -3.28 32.64
N TYR A 168 0.20 -3.24 32.44
CA TYR A 168 0.92 -4.10 31.51
C TYR A 168 0.75 -5.59 31.84
N GLN A 169 0.41 -6.42 30.85
CA GLN A 169 0.23 -7.86 31.02
C GLN A 169 1.40 -8.66 30.41
N SER A 170 1.64 -8.50 29.11
CA SER A 170 2.61 -9.31 28.36
C SER A 170 3.09 -8.65 27.07
N ASN A 171 4.28 -9.06 26.62
CA ASN A 171 4.64 -9.04 25.20
C ASN A 171 4.75 -10.47 24.66
N THR A 172 4.44 -10.63 23.37
CA THR A 172 4.71 -11.84 22.58
C THR A 172 5.46 -11.42 21.32
N THR A 173 6.64 -11.99 21.08
CA THR A 173 7.40 -11.73 19.84
C THR A 173 6.71 -12.41 18.66
N VAL A 174 6.44 -11.64 17.60
CA VAL A 174 5.85 -12.13 16.35
C VAL A 174 6.96 -12.22 15.30
N GLU A 175 7.15 -13.40 14.71
CA GLU A 175 8.08 -13.58 13.59
C GLU A 175 7.51 -12.93 12.32
N GLY A 176 8.34 -12.10 11.68
CA GLY A 176 7.99 -11.24 10.55
C GLY A 176 8.09 -9.76 10.93
N ASN A 177 7.44 -8.92 10.13
CA ASN A 177 7.13 -7.53 10.45
C ASN A 177 5.60 -7.43 10.59
N PRO A 178 5.05 -7.49 11.82
CA PRO A 178 3.60 -7.42 12.04
C PRO A 178 3.06 -6.01 11.71
N THR A 179 2.02 -5.94 10.87
CA THR A 179 1.50 -4.68 10.32
C THR A 179 0.10 -4.34 10.81
N SER A 180 -0.75 -5.35 11.05
CA SER A 180 -2.16 -5.17 11.44
C SER A 180 -2.72 -6.44 12.08
N MET A 181 -3.86 -6.34 12.77
CA MET A 181 -4.50 -7.48 13.42
C MET A 181 -6.01 -7.32 13.59
N LEU A 182 -6.70 -8.46 13.68
CA LEU A 182 -8.14 -8.60 13.93
C LEU A 182 -8.38 -9.34 15.26
N LEU A 183 -9.49 -9.03 15.93
CA LEU A 183 -9.80 -9.46 17.30
C LEU A 183 -11.29 -9.87 17.42
N ASP A 184 -11.56 -11.16 17.66
CA ASP A 184 -12.87 -11.61 18.16
C ASP A 184 -12.69 -12.36 19.50
N GLY A 185 -13.37 -11.87 20.53
CA GLY A 185 -13.50 -12.53 21.84
C GLY A 185 -12.17 -12.89 22.51
N ASP A 186 -11.76 -14.15 22.34
CA ASP A 186 -10.52 -14.74 22.87
C ASP A 186 -9.59 -15.25 21.75
N ARG A 187 -9.76 -14.75 20.52
CA ARG A 187 -8.92 -15.03 19.34
C ARG A 187 -8.39 -13.73 18.75
N LEU A 188 -7.09 -13.71 18.47
CA LEU A 188 -6.40 -12.61 17.81
C LEU A 188 -5.63 -13.13 16.61
N VAL A 189 -5.83 -12.51 15.44
CA VAL A 189 -5.07 -12.83 14.21
C VAL A 189 -4.16 -11.67 13.88
N VAL A 190 -2.84 -11.90 14.01
CA VAL A 190 -1.82 -10.91 13.64
C VAL A 190 -1.35 -11.19 12.21
N ILE A 191 -1.38 -10.16 11.38
CA ILE A 191 -0.96 -10.16 9.98
C ILE A 191 0.44 -9.53 9.91
N SER A 192 1.38 -10.22 9.25
CA SER A 192 2.77 -9.80 9.13
C SER A 192 3.29 -9.93 7.70
N SER A 193 4.14 -9.00 7.27
CA SER A 193 4.98 -9.21 6.08
C SER A 193 6.23 -10.01 6.48
N VAL A 194 6.57 -11.03 5.70
CA VAL A 194 7.82 -11.80 5.82
C VAL A 194 8.55 -11.72 4.49
N SER A 195 9.68 -11.00 4.44
CA SER A 195 10.52 -10.99 3.24
C SER A 195 11.24 -12.33 3.09
N ALA A 196 11.15 -12.93 1.91
CA ALA A 196 11.83 -14.18 1.56
C ALA A 196 13.35 -14.10 1.85
N TRP A 197 13.97 -12.98 1.48
CA TRP A 197 15.40 -12.69 1.65
C TRP A 197 15.93 -12.84 3.08
N ASN A 198 15.06 -12.71 4.08
CA ASN A 198 15.43 -12.76 5.49
C ASN A 198 15.18 -14.13 6.14
N ILE A 199 14.66 -15.13 5.40
CA ILE A 199 14.38 -16.47 5.95
C ILE A 199 15.70 -17.25 6.14
N PRO A 200 16.03 -17.70 7.37
CA PRO A 200 17.24 -18.49 7.62
C PRO A 200 17.24 -19.83 6.87
N ARG A 201 18.41 -20.27 6.40
CA ARG A 201 18.61 -21.53 5.66
C ARG A 201 18.26 -22.80 6.44
N ASP A 202 18.14 -22.70 7.76
CA ASP A 202 17.73 -23.76 8.69
C ASP A 202 16.27 -23.63 9.16
N ASN A 203 15.55 -22.59 8.74
CA ASN A 203 14.10 -22.49 8.94
C ASN A 203 13.38 -23.51 8.03
N PRO A 204 12.47 -24.36 8.55
CA PRO A 204 11.73 -25.33 7.74
C PRO A 204 11.02 -24.74 6.51
N LEU A 205 10.61 -23.46 6.57
CA LEU A 205 9.96 -22.76 5.46
C LEU A 205 10.90 -22.61 4.25
N TYR A 206 12.20 -22.36 4.44
CA TYR A 206 13.20 -22.28 3.37
C TYR A 206 13.20 -23.56 2.51
N GLY A 207 13.11 -24.72 3.16
CA GLY A 207 13.05 -26.01 2.48
C GLY A 207 11.70 -26.30 1.82
N ALA A 208 10.59 -25.81 2.40
CA ALA A 208 9.24 -25.99 1.87
C ALA A 208 8.96 -25.14 0.61
N MET A 209 9.66 -24.00 0.47
CA MET A 209 9.61 -23.13 -0.72
C MET A 209 10.47 -23.62 -1.90
N GLU A 210 11.13 -24.78 -1.76
CA GLU A 210 11.91 -25.47 -2.81
C GLU A 210 13.07 -24.67 -3.44
N TRP A 211 13.58 -23.62 -2.77
CA TRP A 211 14.69 -22.80 -3.29
C TRP A 211 15.97 -23.60 -3.49
N ASP A 212 16.72 -23.28 -4.54
CA ASP A 212 18.06 -23.81 -4.77
C ASP A 212 19.17 -22.87 -4.29
N ASP A 213 20.43 -23.30 -4.44
CA ASP A 213 21.62 -22.53 -4.02
C ASP A 213 22.08 -21.50 -5.08
N THR A 214 21.30 -21.27 -6.15
CA THR A 214 21.63 -20.30 -7.19
C THR A 214 21.08 -18.90 -6.86
N TYR A 215 21.83 -17.89 -7.26
CA TYR A 215 21.42 -16.50 -7.11
C TYR A 215 20.44 -16.16 -8.25
N TYR A 216 19.29 -15.55 -7.94
CA TYR A 216 18.14 -15.31 -8.84
C TYR A 216 17.15 -16.48 -9.08
N SER A 217 17.03 -17.45 -8.17
CA SER A 217 16.01 -18.52 -8.24
C SER A 217 14.81 -18.34 -7.31
N TRP A 218 14.60 -17.14 -6.75
CA TRP A 218 13.48 -16.88 -5.85
C TRP A 218 12.15 -16.91 -6.60
N ARG A 219 11.15 -17.51 -5.93
CA ARG A 219 9.78 -17.70 -6.41
C ARG A 219 8.82 -16.61 -5.91
N THR A 220 9.22 -15.88 -4.88
CA THR A 220 8.56 -14.68 -4.38
C THR A 220 9.56 -13.90 -3.53
N ASN A 221 9.39 -12.59 -3.47
CA ASN A 221 10.16 -11.70 -2.59
C ASN A 221 9.47 -11.45 -1.24
N SER A 222 8.16 -11.74 -1.16
CA SER A 222 7.29 -11.41 -0.02
C SER A 222 6.28 -12.53 0.27
N LEU A 223 6.02 -12.73 1.56
CA LEU A 223 5.00 -13.62 2.10
C LEU A 223 4.12 -12.84 3.07
N THR A 224 2.81 -13.02 2.93
CA THR A 224 1.83 -12.58 3.92
C THR A 224 1.65 -13.69 4.94
N LYS A 225 1.95 -13.39 6.21
CA LYS A 225 1.85 -14.33 7.31
C LYS A 225 0.68 -14.00 8.23
N PHE A 226 -0.15 -14.99 8.53
CA PHE A 226 -1.17 -14.94 9.58
C PHE A 226 -0.70 -15.76 10.79
N SER A 227 -0.71 -15.16 11.97
CA SER A 227 -0.44 -15.83 13.25
C SER A 227 -1.69 -15.77 14.12
N VAL A 228 -2.30 -16.92 14.41
CA VAL A 228 -3.54 -17.04 15.19
C VAL A 228 -3.20 -17.36 16.64
N TYR A 229 -3.61 -16.49 17.56
CA TYR A 229 -3.37 -16.64 19.01
C TYR A 229 -4.68 -16.87 19.77
N ASP A 230 -4.67 -17.82 20.71
CA ASP A 230 -5.60 -17.86 21.83
C ASP A 230 -5.11 -16.85 22.89
N ILE A 231 -5.98 -15.91 23.27
CA ILE A 231 -5.70 -14.86 24.27
C ILE A 231 -6.55 -15.01 25.54
N SER A 232 -7.14 -16.19 25.77
CA SER A 232 -7.94 -16.47 26.98
C SER A 232 -7.12 -16.34 28.28
N ASP A 233 -5.80 -16.55 28.23
CA ASP A 233 -4.84 -15.97 29.18
C ASP A 233 -4.08 -14.80 28.52
N ARG A 234 -4.53 -13.56 28.76
CA ARG A 234 -3.86 -12.33 28.28
C ARG A 234 -2.43 -12.12 28.85
N VAL A 235 -1.96 -12.95 29.78
CA VAL A 235 -0.57 -12.93 30.28
C VAL A 235 0.32 -13.90 29.50
N HIS A 236 -0.26 -14.91 28.83
CA HIS A 236 0.46 -15.91 28.04
C HIS A 236 -0.31 -16.26 26.75
N PRO A 237 -0.38 -15.37 25.74
CA PRO A 237 -1.00 -15.69 24.45
C PRO A 237 -0.42 -16.97 23.83
N GLU A 238 -1.25 -17.99 23.62
CA GLU A 238 -0.83 -19.26 23.02
C GLU A 238 -1.01 -19.20 21.50
N LEU A 239 0.11 -19.33 20.76
CA LEU A 239 0.11 -19.38 19.30
C LEU A 239 -0.44 -20.73 18.82
N GLU A 240 -1.64 -20.72 18.25
CA GLU A 240 -2.31 -21.94 17.78
C GLU A 240 -1.84 -22.37 16.39
N ARG A 241 -1.77 -21.41 15.45
CA ARG A 241 -1.60 -21.66 14.02
C ARG A 241 -0.80 -20.56 13.33
N GLU A 242 -0.02 -20.94 12.33
CA GLU A 242 0.77 -20.04 11.49
C GLU A 242 0.64 -20.42 10.01
N LEU A 243 0.22 -19.46 9.20
CA LEU A 243 0.02 -19.61 7.76
C LEU A 243 0.86 -18.56 7.03
N PHE A 244 1.53 -18.95 5.95
CA PHE A 244 2.30 -18.06 5.09
C PHE A 244 1.77 -18.22 3.66
N ILE A 245 1.39 -17.11 3.02
CA ILE A 245 0.84 -17.06 1.68
C ILE A 245 1.80 -16.26 0.81
N GLU A 246 2.21 -16.78 -0.34
CA GLU A 246 3.09 -16.05 -1.26
C GLU A 246 2.35 -14.82 -1.82
N GLY A 247 2.94 -13.64 -1.69
CA GLY A 247 2.32 -12.36 -2.06
C GLY A 247 2.17 -11.37 -0.89
N ASN A 248 1.63 -10.20 -1.21
CA ASN A 248 1.43 -9.07 -0.29
C ASN A 248 0.00 -9.02 0.24
N TYR A 249 -0.14 -8.52 1.46
CA TYR A 249 -1.41 -8.25 2.13
C TYR A 249 -2.05 -6.98 1.57
N ILE A 250 -3.37 -7.00 1.31
CA ILE A 250 -4.13 -5.84 0.85
C ILE A 250 -5.02 -5.31 1.98
N SER A 251 -5.99 -6.11 2.40
CA SER A 251 -6.98 -5.76 3.43
C SER A 251 -7.58 -7.05 4.01
N ALA A 252 -7.85 -7.05 5.32
CA ALA A 252 -8.58 -8.09 6.01
C ALA A 252 -9.68 -7.45 6.85
N ARG A 253 -10.87 -8.04 6.74
CA ARG A 253 -12.08 -7.60 7.42
C ARG A 253 -12.76 -8.78 8.11
N GLU A 254 -13.51 -8.52 9.16
CA GLU A 254 -14.21 -9.47 10.01
C GLU A 254 -15.70 -9.13 10.03
N VAL A 255 -16.56 -10.14 9.91
CA VAL A 255 -18.02 -10.03 10.01
C VAL A 255 -18.57 -11.30 10.67
N ASP A 256 -19.28 -11.15 11.80
CA ASP A 256 -19.95 -12.21 12.58
C ASP A 256 -19.04 -13.43 12.91
N GLY A 257 -17.74 -13.22 13.06
CA GLY A 257 -16.72 -14.23 13.41
C GLY A 257 -15.89 -14.75 12.22
N THR A 258 -16.24 -14.40 10.98
CA THR A 258 -15.47 -14.77 9.78
C THR A 258 -14.51 -13.65 9.39
N ILE A 259 -13.24 -13.96 9.23
CA ILE A 259 -12.30 -13.10 8.50
C ILE A 259 -12.43 -13.36 7.00
N ARG A 260 -12.47 -12.27 6.22
CA ARG A 260 -12.17 -12.23 4.79
C ARG A 260 -10.93 -11.39 4.55
N THR A 261 -9.87 -12.02 4.03
CA THR A 261 -8.60 -11.35 3.74
C THR A 261 -8.24 -11.48 2.26
N ILE A 262 -7.76 -10.37 1.70
CA ILE A 262 -7.35 -10.24 0.32
C ILE A 262 -5.81 -10.14 0.29
N SER A 263 -5.19 -10.95 -0.56
CA SER A 263 -3.75 -10.87 -0.86
C SER A 263 -3.50 -10.85 -2.37
N HIS A 264 -2.49 -10.10 -2.80
CA HIS A 264 -2.06 -10.01 -4.19
C HIS A 264 -0.65 -10.58 -4.37
N ALA A 265 -0.45 -11.43 -5.37
CA ALA A 265 0.84 -12.03 -5.70
C ALA A 265 1.18 -11.86 -7.18
N TRP A 266 2.33 -11.28 -7.48
CA TRP A 266 2.90 -11.29 -8.83
C TRP A 266 3.55 -12.66 -9.13
N MET A 267 3.48 -13.10 -10.38
CA MET A 267 4.10 -14.32 -10.89
C MET A 267 5.60 -14.11 -11.10
N ASP A 268 6.41 -14.20 -10.04
CA ASP A 268 7.87 -14.05 -10.12
C ASP A 268 8.52 -15.24 -10.86
N THR A 269 8.72 -15.06 -12.16
CA THR A 269 9.23 -16.09 -13.07
C THR A 269 10.75 -16.04 -13.23
N SER A 270 11.43 -16.76 -12.33
CA SER A 270 12.89 -16.97 -12.34
C SER A 270 13.47 -17.23 -13.74
N GLY A 271 14.38 -16.35 -14.17
CA GLY A 271 15.22 -16.52 -15.36
C GLY A 271 14.75 -15.80 -16.64
N LEU A 272 13.55 -15.21 -16.65
CA LEU A 272 13.08 -14.39 -17.77
C LEU A 272 13.75 -13.00 -17.79
N LYS A 273 13.88 -12.41 -18.98
CA LYS A 273 14.54 -11.11 -19.20
C LYS A 273 13.62 -10.16 -19.97
N GLY A 274 13.24 -9.03 -19.36
CA GLY A 274 12.55 -7.92 -20.04
C GLY A 274 13.50 -6.90 -20.69
N TRP A 275 14.80 -7.05 -20.46
CA TRP A 275 15.85 -6.11 -20.89
C TRP A 275 16.83 -6.75 -21.88
N LEU A 276 17.55 -5.91 -22.64
CA LEU A 276 18.52 -6.33 -23.64
C LEU A 276 19.93 -6.45 -23.05
N ASP A 277 20.51 -7.65 -23.09
CA ASP A 277 21.94 -7.87 -22.79
C ASP A 277 22.77 -7.55 -24.05
N LEU A 278 23.27 -6.31 -24.13
CA LEU A 278 23.86 -5.75 -25.35
C LEU A 278 25.35 -6.13 -25.51
N PRO A 279 25.79 -6.55 -26.72
CA PRO A 279 27.12 -7.11 -26.94
C PRO A 279 28.25 -6.12 -26.68
N ALA A 280 29.41 -6.65 -26.27
CA ALA A 280 30.59 -5.86 -25.97
C ALA A 280 31.00 -4.97 -27.15
N GLY A 281 31.15 -3.67 -26.88
CA GLY A 281 31.42 -2.64 -27.90
C GLY A 281 30.19 -1.94 -28.47
N TYR A 282 28.95 -2.37 -28.15
CA TYR A 282 27.73 -1.65 -28.53
C TYR A 282 27.79 -0.15 -28.16
N TRP A 283 28.27 0.14 -26.95
CA TRP A 283 28.42 1.49 -26.41
C TRP A 283 29.56 2.31 -27.03
N ASP A 284 30.45 1.69 -27.82
CA ASP A 284 31.46 2.40 -28.62
C ASP A 284 30.89 2.95 -29.94
N LEU A 285 29.66 2.57 -30.31
CA LEU A 285 28.98 3.05 -31.51
C LEU A 285 28.31 4.42 -31.28
N ASP A 286 28.55 5.36 -32.20
CA ASP A 286 27.81 6.62 -32.31
C ASP A 286 26.29 6.38 -32.16
N TYR A 287 25.58 7.27 -31.45
CA TYR A 287 24.15 7.10 -31.15
C TYR A 287 23.28 6.93 -32.40
N ASP A 288 23.51 7.76 -33.43
CA ASP A 288 22.79 7.71 -34.71
C ASP A 288 23.21 6.55 -35.64
N ASN A 289 24.06 5.61 -35.18
CA ASN A 289 24.56 4.52 -36.00
C ASN A 289 23.46 3.45 -36.20
N PRO A 290 23.03 3.14 -37.44
CA PRO A 290 21.94 2.20 -37.69
C PRO A 290 22.22 0.78 -37.17
N LYS A 291 23.48 0.40 -36.96
CA LYS A 291 23.83 -0.86 -36.29
C LYS A 291 23.28 -0.95 -34.85
N ARG A 292 23.10 0.17 -34.15
CA ARG A 292 22.54 0.18 -32.79
C ARG A 292 21.07 -0.23 -32.74
N LEU A 293 20.32 -0.02 -33.82
CA LEU A 293 18.96 -0.55 -33.96
C LEU A 293 19.02 -2.03 -34.36
N GLU A 294 19.78 -2.38 -35.40
CA GLU A 294 19.93 -3.78 -35.85
C GLU A 294 20.35 -4.73 -34.73
N ILE A 295 21.28 -4.31 -33.85
CA ILE A 295 21.70 -5.10 -32.70
C ILE A 295 20.57 -5.21 -31.66
N ARG A 296 19.85 -4.12 -31.34
CA ARG A 296 18.72 -4.14 -30.40
C ARG A 296 17.63 -5.11 -30.88
N GLU A 297 17.16 -4.97 -32.12
CA GLU A 297 16.12 -5.81 -32.72
C GLU A 297 16.49 -7.30 -32.66
N LYS A 298 17.74 -7.63 -32.98
CA LYS A 298 18.24 -9.02 -32.96
C LYS A 298 18.42 -9.59 -31.56
N VAL A 299 18.99 -8.82 -30.62
CA VAL A 299 19.11 -9.23 -29.21
C VAL A 299 17.74 -9.42 -28.59
N ALA A 300 16.77 -8.55 -28.91
CA ALA A 300 15.40 -8.68 -28.42
C ALA A 300 14.75 -9.98 -28.90
N TYR A 301 14.79 -10.26 -30.21
CA TYR A 301 14.20 -11.49 -30.75
C TYR A 301 14.94 -12.76 -30.28
N GLU A 302 16.27 -12.72 -30.09
CA GLU A 302 17.01 -13.82 -29.47
C GLU A 302 16.62 -14.03 -28.00
N THR A 303 16.35 -12.95 -27.26
CA THR A 303 15.89 -12.98 -25.86
C THR A 303 14.44 -13.47 -25.75
N MET A 304 13.54 -13.07 -26.66
CA MET A 304 12.18 -13.64 -26.75
C MET A 304 12.25 -15.16 -26.93
N LEU A 305 13.07 -15.64 -27.88
CA LEU A 305 13.29 -17.07 -28.10
C LEU A 305 14.04 -17.80 -26.97
N GLU A 306 14.62 -17.08 -26.01
CA GLU A 306 15.13 -17.66 -24.75
C GLU A 306 14.01 -17.76 -23.72
N ASN A 307 13.30 -16.65 -23.45
CA ASN A 307 12.15 -16.57 -22.56
C ASN A 307 11.08 -17.63 -22.93
N ASP A 308 10.68 -17.73 -24.20
CA ASP A 308 9.71 -18.71 -24.70
C ASP A 308 10.04 -20.15 -24.25
N ARG A 309 11.32 -20.54 -24.31
CA ARG A 309 11.78 -21.90 -23.96
C ARG A 309 11.78 -22.15 -22.45
N ILE A 310 11.97 -21.11 -21.65
CA ILE A 310 11.87 -21.19 -20.19
C ILE A 310 10.38 -21.34 -19.83
N ILE A 311 9.50 -20.51 -20.41
CA ILE A 311 8.05 -20.52 -20.18
C ILE A 311 7.40 -21.84 -20.67
N GLU A 312 7.81 -22.38 -21.83
CA GLU A 312 7.41 -23.72 -22.28
C GLU A 312 7.79 -24.81 -21.27
N GLY A 313 8.90 -24.63 -20.54
CA GLY A 313 9.43 -25.58 -19.56
C GLY A 313 8.84 -25.48 -18.15
N MET A 314 8.18 -24.36 -17.80
CA MET A 314 7.48 -24.19 -16.51
C MET A 314 6.27 -25.11 -16.39
N SER A 315 5.81 -25.34 -15.16
CA SER A 315 4.56 -26.02 -14.81
C SER A 315 3.59 -25.05 -14.13
N LEU A 316 2.30 -25.40 -14.06
CA LEU A 316 1.32 -24.59 -13.32
C LEU A 316 1.75 -24.33 -11.86
N SER A 317 2.38 -25.31 -11.20
CA SER A 317 2.92 -25.19 -9.84
C SER A 317 4.09 -24.21 -9.68
N ASP A 318 4.62 -23.69 -10.79
CA ASP A 318 5.59 -22.60 -10.83
C ASP A 318 4.91 -21.22 -11.03
N LEU A 319 3.68 -21.21 -11.56
CA LEU A 319 2.96 -20.01 -12.04
C LEU A 319 1.80 -19.53 -11.14
N VAL A 320 1.38 -20.30 -10.16
CA VAL A 320 0.35 -19.89 -9.17
C VAL A 320 0.95 -19.86 -7.77
N PRO A 321 0.52 -18.97 -6.86
CA PRO A 321 1.00 -18.93 -5.47
C PRO A 321 0.79 -20.22 -4.69
N ARG A 322 1.54 -20.40 -3.60
CA ARG A 322 1.41 -21.49 -2.62
C ARG A 322 1.06 -20.95 -1.24
N ILE A 323 0.48 -21.81 -0.41
CA ILE A 323 0.28 -21.59 1.03
C ILE A 323 1.18 -22.57 1.79
N TYR A 324 1.74 -22.12 2.91
CA TYR A 324 2.53 -22.93 3.83
C TYR A 324 1.93 -22.83 5.23
N GLU A 325 1.47 -23.93 5.82
CA GLU A 325 1.10 -23.99 7.24
C GLU A 325 2.28 -24.52 8.05
N ARG A 326 2.68 -23.84 9.13
CA ARG A 326 3.72 -24.33 10.06
C ARG A 326 3.11 -25.02 11.27
N GLN A 327 3.27 -26.34 11.33
CA GLN A 327 2.89 -27.16 12.49
C GLN A 327 4.14 -27.47 13.33
N GLY A 328 4.59 -26.46 14.07
CA GLY A 328 5.78 -26.54 14.93
C GLY A 328 7.09 -26.62 14.13
N ALA A 329 7.61 -27.84 13.93
CA ALA A 329 8.85 -28.09 13.20
C ALA A 329 8.64 -28.65 11.78
N GLU A 330 7.39 -29.00 11.43
CA GLU A 330 7.00 -29.43 10.09
C GLU A 330 6.24 -28.29 9.39
N VAL A 331 6.41 -28.17 8.08
CA VAL A 331 5.68 -27.20 7.24
C VAL A 331 4.94 -27.99 6.17
N LEU A 332 3.64 -27.72 6.03
CA LEU A 332 2.76 -28.31 5.03
C LEU A 332 2.57 -27.30 3.90
N THR A 333 3.06 -27.63 2.70
CA THR A 333 2.80 -26.85 1.49
C THR A 333 1.47 -27.29 0.88
N PHE A 334 0.56 -26.33 0.64
CA PHE A 334 -0.68 -26.52 -0.08
C PHE A 334 -0.62 -25.75 -1.40
N SER A 335 -1.01 -26.39 -2.49
CA SER A 335 -1.18 -25.74 -3.78
C SER A 335 -2.63 -25.27 -3.94
N LEU A 336 -2.82 -24.01 -4.34
CA LEU A 336 -4.13 -23.42 -4.63
C LEU A 336 -4.94 -24.19 -5.69
N THR A 337 -4.27 -25.05 -6.46
CA THR A 337 -4.83 -25.85 -7.56
C THR A 337 -5.30 -27.24 -7.16
N GLU A 338 -5.19 -27.64 -5.88
CA GLU A 338 -5.61 -28.99 -5.42
C GLU A 338 -7.12 -29.24 -5.51
N GLN A 339 -7.94 -28.21 -5.70
CA GLN A 339 -9.38 -28.30 -5.93
C GLN A 339 -9.78 -28.09 -7.42
N ASP A 340 -9.17 -28.89 -8.32
CA ASP A 340 -9.45 -28.94 -9.77
C ASP A 340 -9.34 -27.59 -10.53
N CYS A 341 -8.62 -26.60 -9.97
CA CYS A 341 -8.43 -25.23 -10.49
C CYS A 341 -9.71 -24.37 -10.71
N ALA A 342 -10.90 -24.86 -10.35
CA ALA A 342 -12.17 -24.15 -10.57
C ALA A 342 -12.42 -22.96 -9.61
N SER A 343 -11.55 -22.77 -8.62
CA SER A 343 -11.44 -21.55 -7.80
C SER A 343 -10.81 -20.38 -8.56
N PHE A 344 -10.04 -20.65 -9.63
CA PHE A 344 -9.43 -19.59 -10.44
C PHE A 344 -10.41 -19.01 -11.45
N THR A 345 -10.35 -17.69 -11.61
CA THR A 345 -11.08 -16.89 -12.59
C THR A 345 -10.17 -15.88 -13.27
N ALA A 346 -10.56 -15.38 -14.44
CA ALA A 346 -9.94 -14.21 -15.08
C ALA A 346 -10.99 -13.37 -15.83
N PRO A 347 -10.79 -12.05 -15.98
CA PRO A 347 -11.56 -11.22 -16.92
C PRO A 347 -11.36 -11.72 -18.35
N THR A 348 -12.40 -11.68 -19.21
CA THR A 348 -12.32 -12.21 -20.58
C THR A 348 -11.30 -11.51 -21.51
N ASP A 349 -10.85 -10.31 -21.13
CA ASP A 349 -9.85 -9.49 -21.83
C ASP A 349 -8.57 -9.24 -21.02
N GLY A 350 -8.41 -9.90 -19.86
CA GLY A 350 -7.26 -9.74 -18.97
C GLY A 350 -6.03 -10.53 -19.42
N PHE A 351 -4.86 -9.87 -19.43
CA PHE A 351 -3.54 -10.48 -19.57
C PHE A 351 -2.64 -10.04 -18.40
N SER A 352 -3.01 -10.39 -17.16
CA SER A 352 -2.25 -10.01 -15.97
C SER A 352 -1.37 -11.17 -15.48
N SER A 353 -0.19 -10.80 -14.97
CA SER A 353 0.73 -11.66 -14.23
C SER A 353 0.51 -11.60 -12.71
N GLY A 354 -0.60 -10.99 -12.25
CA GLY A 354 -1.00 -10.96 -10.84
C GLY A 354 -2.08 -11.99 -10.50
N VAL A 355 -2.09 -12.44 -9.23
CA VAL A 355 -3.13 -13.30 -8.63
C VAL A 355 -3.68 -12.64 -7.37
N ASN A 356 -4.93 -12.21 -7.44
CA ASN A 356 -5.72 -11.77 -6.30
C ASN A 356 -6.36 -13.00 -5.66
N SER A 357 -6.24 -13.15 -4.35
CA SER A 357 -6.83 -14.27 -3.60
C SER A 357 -7.72 -13.75 -2.48
N ILE A 358 -8.96 -14.22 -2.44
CA ILE A 358 -9.92 -13.95 -1.36
C ILE A 358 -9.94 -15.18 -0.47
N PHE A 359 -9.43 -15.08 0.75
CA PHE A 359 -9.49 -16.15 1.74
C PHE A 359 -10.57 -15.85 2.78
N SER A 360 -11.50 -16.78 2.99
CA SER A 360 -12.54 -16.71 4.03
C SER A 360 -12.32 -17.79 5.08
N PHE A 361 -12.27 -17.45 6.37
CA PHE A 361 -12.13 -18.42 7.47
C PHE A 361 -12.77 -17.97 8.78
N ASP A 362 -13.35 -18.93 9.52
CA ASP A 362 -14.06 -18.75 10.79
C ASP A 362 -13.08 -18.75 11.99
N LEU A 363 -13.06 -17.66 12.76
CA LEU A 363 -12.25 -17.52 13.97
C LEU A 363 -12.75 -18.39 15.13
N THR A 364 -14.05 -18.68 15.16
CA THR A 364 -14.71 -19.39 16.26
C THR A 364 -14.56 -20.91 16.17
N SER A 365 -14.09 -21.42 15.02
CA SER A 365 -13.91 -22.84 14.77
C SER A 365 -12.66 -23.42 15.47
N GLU A 366 -12.88 -24.50 16.23
CA GLU A 366 -11.80 -25.30 16.85
C GLU A 366 -10.78 -25.79 15.80
N ASN A 367 -11.21 -26.07 14.58
CA ASN A 367 -10.36 -26.55 13.47
C ASN A 367 -10.25 -25.45 12.41
N PHE A 368 -9.05 -25.21 11.89
CA PHE A 368 -8.91 -24.33 10.73
C PHE A 368 -9.48 -25.02 9.49
N ASP A 369 -10.31 -24.29 8.76
CA ASP A 369 -10.79 -24.60 7.43
C ASP A 369 -10.92 -23.25 6.72
N PHE A 370 -10.68 -23.20 5.40
CA PHE A 370 -10.70 -21.96 4.65
C PHE A 370 -11.26 -22.15 3.24
N ASP A 371 -12.07 -21.19 2.81
CA ASP A 371 -12.49 -21.06 1.41
C ASP A 371 -11.54 -20.09 0.68
N ALA A 372 -11.34 -20.33 -0.62
CA ALA A 372 -10.38 -19.60 -1.44
C ALA A 372 -10.82 -19.48 -2.91
N ASP A 373 -11.22 -18.27 -3.33
CA ASP A 373 -11.38 -17.90 -4.74
C ASP A 373 -10.16 -17.08 -5.20
N HIS A 374 -9.77 -17.26 -6.46
CA HIS A 374 -8.63 -16.58 -7.08
C HIS A 374 -9.05 -15.85 -8.36
N ILE A 375 -8.59 -14.61 -8.52
CA ILE A 375 -8.81 -13.78 -9.70
C ILE A 375 -7.43 -13.45 -10.29
N ILE A 376 -7.17 -13.88 -11.52
CA ILE A 376 -6.00 -13.45 -12.29
C ILE A 376 -6.25 -12.01 -12.71
N GLY A 377 -5.43 -11.08 -12.21
CA GLY A 377 -5.75 -9.66 -12.23
C GLY A 377 -4.66 -8.78 -11.61
N ASN A 378 -4.78 -7.47 -11.84
CA ASN A 378 -3.87 -6.46 -11.32
C ASN A 378 -4.12 -6.20 -9.82
N TYR A 379 -3.25 -5.41 -9.18
CA TYR A 379 -3.37 -5.05 -7.75
C TYR A 379 -4.77 -4.46 -7.46
N PRO A 380 -5.53 -4.99 -6.48
CA PRO A 380 -6.93 -4.66 -6.30
C PRO A 380 -7.13 -3.64 -5.18
N MET A 381 -8.00 -2.66 -5.40
CA MET A 381 -8.64 -1.92 -4.32
C MET A 381 -9.88 -2.70 -3.83
N VAL A 382 -10.16 -2.65 -2.53
CA VAL A 382 -11.16 -3.51 -1.87
C VAL A 382 -12.15 -2.68 -1.07
N TYR A 383 -13.44 -2.89 -1.32
CA TYR A 383 -14.56 -2.38 -0.51
C TYR A 383 -15.38 -3.56 0.03
N SER A 384 -15.92 -3.45 1.25
CA SER A 384 -16.87 -4.43 1.77
C SER A 384 -17.96 -3.77 2.61
N SER A 385 -19.21 -4.19 2.39
CA SER A 385 -20.26 -4.16 3.43
C SER A 385 -20.28 -5.50 4.16
N THR A 386 -21.31 -5.79 4.98
CA THR A 386 -21.49 -7.10 5.63
C THR A 386 -21.82 -8.21 4.64
N ASP A 387 -22.55 -7.87 3.58
CA ASP A 387 -23.19 -8.82 2.65
C ASP A 387 -22.55 -8.77 1.25
N THR A 388 -21.84 -7.70 0.90
CA THR A 388 -21.19 -7.50 -0.41
C THR A 388 -19.71 -7.19 -0.28
N LEU A 389 -18.86 -7.94 -0.98
CA LEU A 389 -17.45 -7.64 -1.22
C LEU A 389 -17.27 -7.13 -2.67
N ILE A 390 -16.45 -6.12 -2.85
CA ILE A 390 -16.10 -5.57 -4.17
C ILE A 390 -14.58 -5.50 -4.31
N LEU A 391 -14.07 -6.12 -5.37
CA LEU A 391 -12.71 -5.90 -5.86
C LEU A 391 -12.75 -4.99 -7.08
N THR A 392 -11.88 -3.99 -7.14
CA THR A 392 -11.71 -3.14 -8.32
C THR A 392 -10.25 -3.09 -8.76
N GLU A 393 -9.99 -3.33 -10.04
CA GLU A 393 -8.65 -3.32 -10.63
C GLU A 393 -8.60 -2.39 -11.86
N ASN A 394 -7.44 -1.82 -12.16
CA ASN A 394 -7.26 -1.08 -13.41
C ASN A 394 -7.33 -2.05 -14.61
N SER A 395 -8.17 -1.74 -15.60
CA SER A 395 -8.39 -2.58 -16.80
C SER A 395 -7.15 -2.67 -17.70
N TRP A 396 -6.14 -1.83 -17.47
CA TRP A 396 -4.88 -1.77 -18.20
C TRP A 396 -3.74 -1.65 -17.19
N ASN A 397 -2.67 -2.43 -17.37
CA ASN A 397 -1.41 -2.22 -16.64
C ASN A 397 -0.64 -1.04 -17.28
N SER A 398 0.28 -0.39 -16.58
CA SER A 398 0.97 0.83 -17.05
C SER A 398 1.70 0.64 -18.39
N TRP A 399 2.26 -0.55 -18.61
CA TRP A 399 2.94 -0.93 -19.85
C TRP A 399 1.98 -1.19 -21.03
N TRP A 400 0.65 -1.23 -20.82
CA TRP A 400 -0.33 -1.47 -21.89
C TRP A 400 -0.63 -0.24 -22.75
N PHE A 401 -0.40 0.98 -22.24
CA PHE A 401 -0.69 2.20 -23.00
C PHE A 401 0.34 2.52 -24.10
N TRP A 402 1.47 1.80 -24.14
CA TRP A 402 2.46 1.95 -25.21
C TRP A 402 1.85 1.58 -26.56
N ASN A 403 1.93 2.53 -27.51
CA ASN A 403 1.34 2.43 -28.86
C ASN A 403 -0.20 2.24 -28.91
N SER A 404 -0.94 2.49 -27.81
CA SER A 404 -2.41 2.33 -27.75
C SER A 404 -3.15 3.65 -27.45
N ALA A 405 -2.83 4.72 -28.19
CA ALA A 405 -3.38 6.06 -27.97
C ALA A 405 -4.91 6.21 -28.15
N ASP A 406 -5.59 5.19 -28.70
CA ASP A 406 -7.05 5.15 -28.89
C ASP A 406 -7.81 4.36 -27.80
N ASN A 407 -7.12 3.78 -26.80
CA ASN A 407 -7.76 3.17 -25.63
C ASN A 407 -8.00 4.22 -24.54
N ASP A 408 -9.00 4.06 -23.68
CA ASP A 408 -9.27 4.96 -22.54
C ASP A 408 -9.02 4.30 -21.17
N GLU A 409 -8.76 5.12 -20.15
CA GLU A 409 -8.57 4.65 -18.77
C GLU A 409 -9.87 4.06 -18.25
N ALA A 410 -9.81 2.88 -17.62
CA ALA A 410 -11.01 2.20 -17.13
C ALA A 410 -10.69 1.27 -15.95
N THR A 411 -11.65 1.11 -15.04
CA THR A 411 -11.57 0.24 -13.86
C THR A 411 -12.56 -0.93 -14.00
N ASN A 412 -12.08 -2.17 -13.89
CA ASN A 412 -12.92 -3.35 -13.71
C ASN A 412 -13.46 -3.39 -12.29
N ILE A 413 -14.67 -3.89 -12.12
CA ILE A 413 -15.36 -4.00 -10.84
C ILE A 413 -15.94 -5.41 -10.75
N HIS A 414 -15.64 -6.13 -9.68
CA HIS A 414 -16.08 -7.50 -9.45
C HIS A 414 -16.85 -7.56 -8.12
N MET A 415 -18.14 -7.85 -8.19
CA MET A 415 -19.03 -7.96 -7.03
C MET A 415 -19.16 -9.42 -6.59
N PHE A 416 -19.02 -9.66 -5.29
CA PHE A 416 -19.19 -10.96 -4.65
C PHE A 416 -20.19 -10.85 -3.49
N ASP A 417 -21.10 -11.81 -3.42
CA ASP A 417 -21.97 -12.06 -2.26
C ASP A 417 -21.14 -12.77 -1.19
N ILE A 418 -21.17 -12.22 0.03
CA ILE A 418 -20.44 -12.70 1.20
C ILE A 418 -21.37 -12.91 2.42
N SER A 419 -22.68 -12.91 2.20
CA SER A 419 -23.72 -13.10 3.22
C SER A 419 -23.76 -14.50 3.84
N ASP A 420 -23.06 -15.48 3.26
CA ASP A 420 -22.73 -16.76 3.88
C ASP A 420 -21.32 -16.70 4.49
N PRO A 421 -21.14 -16.68 5.83
CA PRO A 421 -19.82 -16.55 6.46
C PRO A 421 -18.82 -17.67 6.10
N GLY A 422 -19.29 -18.79 5.54
CA GLY A 422 -18.45 -19.92 5.13
C GLY A 422 -17.95 -19.89 3.69
N SER A 423 -18.33 -18.90 2.87
CA SER A 423 -17.93 -18.88 1.44
C SER A 423 -17.86 -17.47 0.84
N THR A 424 -17.38 -17.38 -0.40
CA THR A 424 -17.50 -16.20 -1.27
C THR A 424 -18.21 -16.61 -2.58
N SER A 425 -19.07 -15.75 -3.13
CA SER A 425 -19.84 -16.08 -4.34
C SER A 425 -19.84 -14.93 -5.36
N TYR A 426 -19.15 -15.10 -6.47
CA TYR A 426 -19.17 -14.13 -7.58
C TYR A 426 -20.58 -13.87 -8.10
N VAL A 427 -20.98 -12.60 -8.15
CA VAL A 427 -22.30 -12.14 -8.59
C VAL A 427 -22.27 -11.64 -10.03
N ALA A 428 -21.36 -10.71 -10.33
CA ALA A 428 -21.29 -10.00 -11.59
C ALA A 428 -20.02 -9.13 -11.70
N SER A 429 -19.60 -8.84 -12.93
CA SER A 429 -18.60 -7.80 -13.21
C SER A 429 -19.21 -6.56 -13.87
N GLY A 430 -18.52 -5.44 -13.74
CA GLY A 430 -18.74 -4.19 -14.48
C GLY A 430 -17.42 -3.54 -14.87
N ARG A 431 -17.49 -2.52 -15.72
CA ARG A 431 -16.36 -1.66 -16.07
C ARG A 431 -16.86 -0.21 -16.10
N ILE A 432 -16.05 0.70 -15.58
CA ILE A 432 -16.31 2.14 -15.58
C ILE A 432 -15.09 2.84 -16.14
N ASP A 433 -15.28 4.06 -16.64
CA ASP A 433 -14.19 4.87 -17.16
C ASP A 433 -13.48 5.65 -16.04
N GLY A 434 -12.18 5.85 -16.21
CA GLY A 434 -11.26 6.42 -15.22
C GLY A 434 -10.74 5.46 -14.15
N THR A 435 -10.10 6.04 -13.13
CA THR A 435 -9.48 5.39 -11.98
C THR A 435 -10.18 5.77 -10.67
N ILE A 436 -10.06 4.95 -9.62
CA ILE A 436 -10.69 5.17 -8.31
C ILE A 436 -9.62 5.66 -7.32
N ASN A 437 -9.91 6.73 -6.57
CA ASN A 437 -8.94 7.39 -5.67
C ASN A 437 -8.60 6.53 -4.43
N ASN A 438 -9.62 6.11 -3.66
CA ASN A 438 -9.48 5.20 -2.54
C ASN A 438 -10.83 4.52 -2.26
N GLN A 439 -10.88 3.62 -1.27
CA GLN A 439 -12.08 2.84 -0.96
C GLN A 439 -13.33 3.66 -0.60
N PHE A 440 -13.24 4.93 -0.16
CA PHE A 440 -14.41 5.79 0.03
C PHE A 440 -14.97 6.39 -1.25
N SER A 441 -14.22 6.31 -2.36
CA SER A 441 -14.77 6.48 -3.70
C SER A 441 -15.64 5.27 -4.13
N ILE A 442 -15.83 4.24 -3.30
CA ILE A 442 -16.73 3.10 -3.51
C ILE A 442 -17.75 3.03 -2.37
N SER A 443 -19.01 2.71 -2.67
CA SER A 443 -20.01 2.31 -1.66
C SER A 443 -21.18 1.53 -2.27
N GLU A 444 -21.66 0.50 -1.56
CA GLU A 444 -22.91 -0.19 -1.84
C GLU A 444 -24.06 0.42 -1.03
N PHE A 445 -25.27 0.47 -1.59
CA PHE A 445 -26.49 0.86 -0.87
C PHE A 445 -27.75 0.35 -1.57
N ASP A 446 -28.64 -0.35 -0.84
CA ASP A 446 -29.87 -0.96 -1.36
C ASP A 446 -29.64 -1.83 -2.63
N GLY A 447 -28.47 -2.47 -2.74
CA GLY A 447 -28.08 -3.28 -3.91
C GLY A 447 -27.70 -2.47 -5.15
N VAL A 448 -27.24 -1.22 -4.96
CA VAL A 448 -26.65 -0.36 -5.99
C VAL A 448 -25.20 -0.06 -5.61
N ILE A 449 -24.27 -0.36 -6.51
CA ILE A 449 -22.86 0.02 -6.36
C ILE A 449 -22.70 1.45 -6.87
N ARG A 450 -21.97 2.29 -6.11
CA ARG A 450 -21.82 3.72 -6.35
C ARG A 450 -20.33 4.04 -6.31
N ILE A 451 -19.81 4.65 -7.37
CA ILE A 451 -18.37 4.91 -7.48
C ILE A 451 -18.12 6.35 -7.96
N ALA A 452 -17.07 6.96 -7.43
CA ALA A 452 -16.53 8.24 -7.85
C ALA A 452 -15.13 8.05 -8.46
N SER A 453 -15.01 8.21 -9.78
CA SER A 453 -13.75 8.03 -10.53
C SER A 453 -13.20 9.35 -11.09
N THR A 454 -11.91 9.38 -11.40
CA THR A 454 -11.28 10.42 -12.22
C THR A 454 -10.75 9.80 -13.51
N GLU A 455 -11.21 10.31 -14.65
CA GLU A 455 -10.67 10.06 -15.97
C GLU A 455 -9.52 11.01 -16.29
N GLY A 456 -8.44 10.49 -16.86
CA GLY A 456 -7.50 11.22 -17.67
C GLY A 456 -6.08 11.26 -17.09
N GLN A 457 -5.11 11.25 -18.00
CA GLN A 457 -3.67 11.38 -17.74
C GLN A 457 -2.99 10.27 -16.93
N TRP A 458 -3.72 9.36 -16.26
CA TRP A 458 -3.10 8.26 -15.53
C TRP A 458 -2.35 7.33 -16.49
N GLY A 459 -1.01 7.32 -16.37
CA GLY A 459 -0.15 6.59 -17.30
C GLY A 459 -0.14 7.15 -18.73
N ARG A 460 -0.42 8.45 -18.95
CA ARG A 460 -0.47 9.07 -20.31
C ARG A 460 0.24 10.41 -20.45
N TRP A 461 1.17 10.70 -19.54
CA TRP A 461 1.89 11.97 -19.46
C TRP A 461 2.77 12.29 -20.69
N TRP A 462 2.97 11.34 -21.60
CA TRP A 462 3.70 11.50 -22.86
C TRP A 462 2.86 11.99 -24.05
N LEU A 463 1.54 12.18 -23.88
CA LEU A 463 0.68 12.72 -24.94
C LEU A 463 0.98 14.22 -25.17
N ASP A 464 1.33 14.60 -26.41
CA ASP A 464 1.66 15.99 -26.80
C ASP A 464 0.55 17.02 -26.48
N ASN A 465 -0.72 16.57 -26.46
CA ASN A 465 -1.90 17.35 -26.13
C ASN A 465 -3.00 16.38 -25.64
N PRO A 466 -3.06 16.05 -24.34
CA PRO A 466 -4.11 15.19 -23.80
C PRO A 466 -5.45 15.96 -23.71
N GLU A 467 -6.54 15.21 -23.57
CA GLU A 467 -7.80 15.76 -23.09
C GLU A 467 -7.68 16.09 -21.58
N PRO A 468 -8.44 17.08 -21.06
CA PRO A 468 -8.36 17.47 -19.66
C PRO A 468 -8.89 16.36 -18.75
N MET A 469 -8.28 16.19 -17.57
CA MET A 469 -8.78 15.29 -16.54
C MET A 469 -10.20 15.72 -16.13
N THR A 470 -11.10 14.76 -15.88
CA THR A 470 -12.42 15.06 -15.32
C THR A 470 -12.85 13.98 -14.32
N SER A 471 -13.74 14.35 -13.40
CA SER A 471 -14.23 13.44 -12.36
C SER A 471 -15.69 13.06 -12.62
N ASN A 472 -16.09 11.87 -12.17
CA ASN A 472 -17.38 11.25 -12.48
C ASN A 472 -18.07 10.72 -11.22
N VAL A 473 -19.38 10.51 -11.31
CA VAL A 473 -20.12 9.61 -10.40
C VAL A 473 -20.93 8.62 -11.21
N VAL A 474 -20.68 7.34 -10.99
CA VAL A 474 -21.35 6.22 -11.68
C VAL A 474 -22.11 5.36 -10.68
N THR A 475 -23.22 4.79 -11.13
CA THR A 475 -24.03 3.85 -10.35
C THR A 475 -24.35 2.61 -11.16
N LEU A 476 -24.11 1.44 -10.56
CA LEU A 476 -24.22 0.13 -11.21
C LEU A 476 -25.17 -0.77 -10.43
N GLN A 477 -25.87 -1.68 -11.11
CA GLN A 477 -26.72 -2.68 -10.45
C GLN A 477 -26.66 -4.03 -11.18
N PRO A 478 -26.55 -5.17 -10.46
CA PRO A 478 -26.66 -6.50 -11.04
C PRO A 478 -27.93 -6.67 -11.88
N THR A 479 -27.74 -7.00 -13.16
CA THR A 479 -28.81 -7.20 -14.15
C THR A 479 -28.61 -8.52 -14.86
N THR A 480 -29.54 -9.45 -14.68
CA THR A 480 -29.54 -10.76 -15.36
C THR A 480 -30.23 -10.66 -16.73
N ASP A 481 -29.62 -11.26 -17.75
CA ASP A 481 -30.13 -11.30 -19.12
C ASP A 481 -31.17 -12.42 -19.35
N ALA A 482 -31.49 -12.70 -20.62
CA ALA A 482 -32.48 -13.71 -20.99
C ALA A 482 -31.95 -15.16 -21.02
N ASP A 483 -30.63 -15.35 -21.04
CA ASP A 483 -29.95 -16.64 -21.09
C ASP A 483 -29.41 -17.04 -19.68
N GLY A 484 -29.34 -16.09 -18.75
CA GLY A 484 -29.04 -16.29 -17.32
C GLY A 484 -27.73 -15.66 -16.85
N HIS A 485 -27.04 -14.91 -17.71
CA HIS A 485 -25.80 -14.21 -17.36
C HIS A 485 -26.11 -12.91 -16.60
N THR A 486 -25.30 -12.54 -15.60
CA THR A 486 -25.53 -11.35 -14.77
C THR A 486 -24.33 -10.42 -14.81
N THR A 487 -24.56 -9.15 -15.14
CA THR A 487 -23.53 -8.11 -15.21
C THR A 487 -23.91 -6.90 -14.36
N LEU A 488 -22.92 -6.11 -13.93
CA LEU A 488 -23.14 -4.83 -13.25
C LEU A 488 -23.45 -3.77 -14.33
N ALA A 489 -24.73 -3.61 -14.63
CA ALA A 489 -25.18 -2.65 -15.62
C ALA A 489 -25.13 -1.22 -15.06
N LEU A 490 -24.59 -0.27 -15.84
CA LEU A 490 -24.66 1.15 -15.56
C LEU A 490 -26.12 1.63 -15.62
N ILE A 491 -26.65 2.10 -14.49
CA ILE A 491 -28.03 2.58 -14.37
C ILE A 491 -28.15 4.11 -14.39
N GLY A 492 -27.13 4.82 -13.90
CA GLY A 492 -27.07 6.29 -13.90
C GLY A 492 -25.65 6.83 -13.71
N GLN A 493 -25.39 8.01 -14.25
CA GLN A 493 -24.05 8.58 -14.37
C GLN A 493 -24.08 10.13 -14.34
N ILE A 494 -23.03 10.73 -13.79
CA ILE A 494 -22.64 12.13 -13.95
C ILE A 494 -21.22 12.13 -14.52
N GLU A 495 -21.03 12.76 -15.68
CA GLU A 495 -19.74 12.93 -16.35
C GLU A 495 -19.19 14.35 -16.18
N GLY A 496 -17.87 14.54 -16.28
CA GLY A 496 -17.27 15.86 -16.52
C GLY A 496 -17.31 16.82 -15.34
N ILE A 497 -17.38 16.30 -14.11
CA ILE A 497 -17.26 17.09 -12.88
C ILE A 497 -15.84 17.66 -12.81
N ALA A 498 -15.73 18.94 -12.46
CA ALA A 498 -14.48 19.64 -12.20
C ALA A 498 -13.35 19.44 -13.26
N PRO A 499 -13.50 19.94 -14.49
CA PRO A 499 -12.49 19.74 -15.53
C PRO A 499 -11.13 20.37 -15.19
N ASN A 500 -10.06 19.58 -15.38
CA ASN A 500 -8.67 19.77 -14.93
C ASN A 500 -8.44 19.57 -13.41
N GLU A 501 -9.43 19.09 -12.66
CA GLU A 501 -9.30 18.75 -11.24
C GLU A 501 -9.42 17.23 -11.00
N THR A 502 -8.65 16.66 -10.07
CA THR A 502 -8.74 15.24 -9.65
C THR A 502 -9.57 15.09 -8.38
N ILE A 503 -10.16 13.91 -8.12
CA ILE A 503 -10.73 13.60 -6.79
C ILE A 503 -9.60 13.50 -5.78
N TRP A 504 -9.77 14.14 -4.62
CA TRP A 504 -8.91 13.98 -3.44
C TRP A 504 -9.64 13.29 -2.28
N SER A 505 -10.96 13.48 -2.19
CA SER A 505 -11.79 12.78 -1.21
C SER A 505 -13.20 12.55 -1.72
N ALA A 506 -13.80 11.45 -1.29
CA ALA A 506 -15.20 11.11 -1.52
C ALA A 506 -15.81 10.54 -0.24
N ARG A 507 -17.13 10.67 -0.06
CA ARG A 507 -17.89 9.90 0.93
C ARG A 507 -19.35 9.77 0.47
N PHE A 508 -19.89 8.56 0.56
CA PHE A 508 -21.30 8.28 0.36
C PHE A 508 -22.00 8.15 1.72
N VAL A 509 -23.23 8.67 1.83
CA VAL A 509 -24.05 8.62 3.06
C VAL A 509 -25.53 8.56 2.67
N GLY A 510 -26.19 7.43 2.93
CA GLY A 510 -27.62 7.25 2.59
C GLY A 510 -27.88 7.52 1.10
N ASP A 511 -28.77 8.47 0.80
CA ASP A 511 -29.14 8.89 -0.56
C ASP A 511 -28.21 9.97 -1.18
N ARG A 512 -27.00 10.16 -0.64
CA ARG A 512 -26.10 11.28 -1.01
C ARG A 512 -24.67 10.84 -1.28
N ALA A 513 -23.98 11.61 -2.13
CA ALA A 513 -22.54 11.62 -2.25
C ALA A 513 -21.95 13.03 -2.06
N TYR A 514 -20.73 13.05 -1.51
CA TYR A 514 -19.90 14.22 -1.30
C TYR A 514 -18.54 13.94 -1.94
N ILE A 515 -18.03 14.88 -2.74
CA ILE A 515 -16.74 14.75 -3.45
C ILE A 515 -15.97 16.07 -3.33
N VAL A 516 -14.66 15.98 -3.13
CA VAL A 516 -13.73 17.11 -3.12
C VAL A 516 -12.73 16.89 -4.24
N THR A 517 -12.60 17.89 -5.13
CA THR A 517 -11.65 17.88 -6.24
C THR A 517 -10.65 19.04 -6.11
N PHE A 518 -9.45 18.95 -6.71
CA PHE A 518 -8.44 20.00 -6.61
C PHE A 518 -7.67 20.32 -7.91
N GLU A 519 -7.29 21.59 -8.04
CA GLU A 519 -6.24 22.11 -8.95
C GLU A 519 -5.55 23.33 -8.30
N ASN A 520 -6.35 24.31 -7.83
CA ASN A 520 -5.86 25.53 -7.14
C ASN A 520 -6.72 25.95 -5.93
N MET A 521 -8.02 25.60 -5.92
CA MET A 521 -9.00 25.76 -4.84
C MET A 521 -10.12 24.74 -5.04
N ASP A 522 -10.51 24.05 -3.97
CA ASP A 522 -11.35 22.87 -4.01
C ASP A 522 -12.85 23.19 -4.03
N PRO A 523 -13.65 22.74 -5.00
CA PRO A 523 -15.08 22.60 -4.84
C PRO A 523 -15.43 21.33 -4.04
N LEU A 524 -16.10 21.51 -2.91
CA LEU A 524 -16.94 20.47 -2.32
C LEU A 524 -18.24 20.36 -3.14
N TRP A 525 -18.39 19.22 -3.82
CA TRP A 525 -19.58 18.85 -4.57
C TRP A 525 -20.58 18.12 -3.67
N THR A 526 -21.87 18.38 -3.90
CA THR A 526 -22.99 17.73 -3.23
C THR A 526 -23.92 17.11 -4.27
N ILE A 527 -24.15 15.80 -4.17
CA ILE A 527 -24.76 14.99 -5.24
C ILE A 527 -25.90 14.13 -4.67
N ASP A 528 -27.10 14.26 -5.24
CA ASP A 528 -28.31 13.50 -4.91
C ASP A 528 -28.34 12.19 -5.71
N LEU A 529 -28.44 11.08 -4.99
CA LEU A 529 -28.51 9.70 -5.49
C LEU A 529 -29.83 9.01 -5.12
N SER A 530 -30.85 9.76 -4.66
CA SER A 530 -32.17 9.21 -4.26
C SER A 530 -32.97 8.61 -5.41
N ASP A 531 -32.66 8.98 -6.66
CA ASP A 531 -32.92 8.19 -7.86
C ASP A 531 -31.57 7.81 -8.48
N PRO A 532 -31.03 6.59 -8.22
CA PRO A 532 -29.72 6.20 -8.74
C PRO A 532 -29.71 6.10 -10.27
N ALA A 533 -30.85 6.00 -10.95
CA ALA A 533 -30.88 6.05 -12.41
C ALA A 533 -30.81 7.49 -12.98
N ASN A 534 -30.94 8.51 -12.14
CA ASN A 534 -30.86 9.93 -12.50
C ASN A 534 -30.09 10.73 -11.42
N PRO A 535 -28.81 10.43 -11.15
CA PRO A 535 -28.03 11.13 -10.14
C PRO A 535 -27.83 12.61 -10.54
N THR A 536 -27.86 13.54 -9.58
CA THR A 536 -27.76 14.98 -9.89
C THR A 536 -26.84 15.77 -8.96
N ILE A 537 -26.03 16.66 -9.52
CA ILE A 537 -25.30 17.68 -8.74
C ILE A 537 -26.30 18.69 -8.21
N MET A 538 -26.34 18.85 -6.89
CA MET A 538 -27.23 19.76 -6.18
C MET A 538 -26.56 21.08 -5.83
N GLY A 539 -25.28 21.06 -5.47
CA GLY A 539 -24.52 22.25 -5.09
C GLY A 539 -22.99 22.07 -5.21
N GLU A 540 -22.32 23.20 -5.35
CA GLU A 540 -20.87 23.37 -5.43
C GLU A 540 -20.46 24.44 -4.41
N LEU A 541 -19.46 24.16 -3.57
CA LEU A 541 -18.89 25.12 -2.64
C LEU A 541 -17.36 25.13 -2.79
N LYS A 542 -16.81 26.18 -3.40
CA LYS A 542 -15.36 26.37 -3.45
C LYS A 542 -14.82 26.85 -2.09
N ILE A 543 -13.95 26.03 -1.49
CA ILE A 543 -13.17 26.32 -0.28
C ILE A 543 -11.71 26.59 -0.65
N PRO A 544 -11.00 27.42 0.12
CA PRO A 544 -9.54 27.48 0.08
C PRO A 544 -8.95 26.21 0.72
N GLY A 545 -8.06 25.49 0.04
CA GLY A 545 -7.34 24.32 0.59
C GLY A 545 -8.16 23.02 0.68
N VAL A 546 -7.46 21.90 0.48
CA VAL A 546 -8.05 20.57 0.26
C VAL A 546 -8.53 19.88 1.52
N SER A 547 -9.60 19.10 1.37
CA SER A 547 -10.06 18.09 2.33
C SER A 547 -9.77 16.69 1.78
N THR A 548 -8.98 15.90 2.50
CA THR A 548 -8.52 14.56 2.10
C THR A 548 -9.39 13.45 2.69
N TYR A 549 -10.00 13.68 3.86
CA TYR A 549 -10.98 12.76 4.46
C TYR A 549 -12.23 13.52 4.93
N ILE A 550 -13.40 12.90 4.71
CA ILE A 550 -14.74 13.41 5.03
C ILE A 550 -15.42 12.48 6.04
N HIS A 551 -15.64 12.99 7.25
CA HIS A 551 -16.31 12.31 8.36
C HIS A 551 -17.73 12.89 8.58
N PRO A 552 -18.81 12.14 8.30
CA PRO A 552 -20.18 12.59 8.55
C PRO A 552 -20.47 12.66 10.06
N LEU A 553 -20.80 13.85 10.58
CA LEU A 553 -21.24 14.01 11.98
C LEU A 553 -22.74 13.79 12.15
N SER A 554 -23.52 14.15 11.13
CA SER A 554 -24.96 13.97 11.06
C SER A 554 -25.44 14.05 9.60
N ASN A 555 -26.73 13.81 9.36
CA ASN A 555 -27.34 14.03 8.04
C ASN A 555 -27.24 15.48 7.54
N ASP A 556 -26.96 16.44 8.42
CA ASP A 556 -26.94 17.88 8.13
C ASP A 556 -25.55 18.50 8.35
N THR A 557 -24.54 17.73 8.79
CA THR A 557 -23.20 18.27 9.11
C THR A 557 -22.06 17.30 8.77
N LEU A 558 -21.02 17.80 8.11
CA LEU A 558 -19.75 17.08 7.87
C LEU A 558 -18.60 17.74 8.63
N LEU A 559 -17.64 16.93 9.06
CA LEU A 559 -16.31 17.34 9.48
C LEU A 559 -15.29 16.80 8.47
N THR A 560 -14.35 17.61 8.03
CA THR A 560 -13.24 17.16 7.18
C THR A 560 -11.89 17.46 7.81
N ILE A 561 -10.86 16.77 7.32
CA ILE A 561 -9.45 17.04 7.58
C ILE A 561 -8.71 17.15 6.24
N GLY A 562 -7.65 17.96 6.20
CA GLY A 562 -6.78 18.14 5.04
C GLY A 562 -5.79 19.30 5.25
N MET A 563 -5.47 20.06 4.19
CA MET A 563 -4.48 21.15 4.23
C MET A 563 -5.09 22.55 4.15
N GLY A 564 -4.42 23.54 4.75
CA GLY A 564 -4.75 24.96 4.58
C GLY A 564 -4.38 25.53 3.19
N PRO A 565 -4.87 26.72 2.82
CA PRO A 565 -4.40 27.43 1.63
C PRO A 565 -3.04 28.11 1.88
N GLU A 566 -2.12 28.07 0.91
CA GLU A 566 -0.82 28.77 0.98
C GLU A 566 -1.04 30.30 1.12
N ASN A 567 -2.00 30.84 0.38
CA ASN A 567 -2.33 32.26 0.40
C ASN A 567 -3.69 32.51 1.07
N PRO A 568 -3.75 32.86 2.37
CA PRO A 568 -5.01 33.12 3.08
C PRO A 568 -5.76 34.39 2.65
N VAL A 569 -5.26 35.13 1.64
CA VAL A 569 -5.92 36.32 1.07
C VAL A 569 -6.58 36.05 -0.29
N THR A 570 -6.02 35.15 -1.11
CA THR A 570 -6.63 34.73 -2.39
C THR A 570 -7.33 33.37 -2.30
N GLY A 571 -6.88 32.52 -1.37
CA GLY A 571 -7.32 31.14 -1.18
C GLY A 571 -6.55 30.11 -2.01
N GLU A 572 -5.59 30.54 -2.82
CA GLU A 572 -4.86 29.73 -3.80
C GLU A 572 -3.66 28.99 -3.18
N GLY A 573 -3.35 27.80 -3.71
CA GLY A 573 -2.21 26.96 -3.31
C GLY A 573 -2.47 26.16 -2.03
N LEU A 574 -1.67 25.12 -1.77
CA LEU A 574 -1.75 24.32 -0.52
C LEU A 574 -0.59 24.64 0.42
N ASP A 575 -0.93 24.86 1.68
CA ASP A 575 0.04 24.93 2.78
C ASP A 575 0.26 23.53 3.36
N TRP A 576 1.24 22.83 2.80
CA TRP A 576 1.71 21.52 3.24
C TRP A 576 2.30 21.51 4.67
N SER A 577 2.46 22.66 5.32
CA SER A 577 2.91 22.76 6.72
C SER A 577 1.78 22.73 7.74
N ASN A 578 0.52 22.90 7.30
CA ASN A 578 -0.62 23.19 8.16
C ASN A 578 -1.81 22.25 7.91
N VAL A 579 -2.04 21.35 8.86
CA VAL A 579 -3.23 20.49 8.93
C VAL A 579 -4.43 21.33 9.35
N ARG A 580 -5.58 21.14 8.69
CA ARG A 580 -6.79 21.92 8.94
C ARG A 580 -8.01 21.02 9.07
N LEU A 581 -8.87 21.36 10.02
CA LEU A 581 -10.25 20.88 10.09
C LEU A 581 -11.21 21.92 9.52
N SER A 582 -12.20 21.46 8.76
CA SER A 582 -13.32 22.27 8.27
C SER A 582 -14.67 21.63 8.59
N LEU A 583 -15.65 22.45 8.98
CA LEU A 583 -16.99 22.02 9.41
C LEU A 583 -18.05 22.57 8.45
N PHE A 584 -18.85 21.69 7.85
CA PHE A 584 -19.80 22.04 6.79
C PHE A 584 -21.25 21.82 7.21
N ASP A 585 -22.08 22.84 7.01
CA ASP A 585 -23.55 22.72 7.02
C ASP A 585 -24.00 22.26 5.64
N VAL A 586 -24.65 21.10 5.59
CA VAL A 586 -25.20 20.47 4.38
C VAL A 586 -26.72 20.29 4.46
N SER A 587 -27.38 20.89 5.46
CA SER A 587 -28.84 20.85 5.65
C SER A 587 -29.62 21.45 4.47
N ASN A 588 -29.02 22.43 3.79
CA ASN A 588 -29.45 22.90 2.49
C ASN A 588 -28.56 22.33 1.39
N PHE A 589 -28.88 21.11 0.96
CA PHE A 589 -28.05 20.34 0.03
C PHE A 589 -27.83 21.00 -1.36
N THR A 590 -28.60 22.03 -1.73
CA THR A 590 -28.34 22.84 -2.95
C THR A 590 -27.42 24.06 -2.73
N ASN A 591 -27.00 24.31 -1.49
CA ASN A 591 -26.10 25.40 -1.10
C ASN A 591 -25.40 24.99 0.21
N PRO A 592 -24.45 24.02 0.18
CA PRO A 592 -23.61 23.72 1.33
C PRO A 592 -22.78 24.94 1.75
N LEU A 593 -22.37 24.99 3.03
CA LEU A 593 -21.61 26.11 3.61
C LEU A 593 -20.48 25.62 4.52
N GLU A 594 -19.25 26.11 4.31
CA GLU A 594 -18.18 26.03 5.30
C GLU A 594 -18.51 27.01 6.45
N THR A 595 -18.67 26.49 7.66
CA THR A 595 -19.22 27.25 8.82
C THR A 595 -18.15 27.69 9.80
N THR A 596 -17.13 26.88 10.02
CA THR A 596 -16.01 27.11 10.95
C THR A 596 -14.85 26.21 10.54
N THR A 597 -13.63 26.71 10.71
CA THR A 597 -12.40 25.97 10.41
C THR A 597 -11.37 26.21 11.48
N LEU A 598 -10.46 25.25 11.65
CA LEU A 598 -9.43 25.25 12.68
C LEU A 598 -8.15 24.66 12.10
N THR A 599 -7.11 25.48 11.94
CA THR A 599 -5.74 24.98 11.73
C THR A 599 -5.25 24.31 13.02
N ILE A 600 -4.57 23.18 12.88
CA ILE A 600 -3.98 22.42 13.97
C ILE A 600 -2.46 22.37 13.76
N SER A 601 -1.74 22.84 14.77
CA SER A 601 -0.28 22.73 14.90
C SER A 601 0.05 22.14 16.27
N PRO A 602 1.07 21.26 16.40
CA PRO A 602 1.54 20.78 17.69
C PRO A 602 2.41 21.80 18.44
N VAL A 603 2.76 22.95 17.82
CA VAL A 603 3.70 23.95 18.34
C VAL A 603 3.10 25.37 18.34
N GLU A 604 3.36 26.14 19.40
CA GLU A 604 2.80 27.51 19.58
C GLU A 604 3.40 28.57 18.64
N ASP A 605 4.63 28.38 18.16
CA ASP A 605 5.35 29.33 17.28
C ASP A 605 5.59 28.72 15.89
N GLU A 606 4.49 28.43 15.20
CA GLU A 606 4.43 27.96 13.80
C GLU A 606 5.23 28.84 12.81
N ASN A 607 5.52 30.10 13.18
CA ASN A 607 6.25 31.07 12.35
C ASN A 607 7.78 31.01 12.56
N ASN A 608 8.27 30.16 13.47
CA ASN A 608 9.70 29.94 13.67
C ASN A 608 10.29 29.07 12.53
N PRO A 609 11.18 29.60 11.67
CA PRO A 609 11.72 28.87 10.51
C PRO A 609 12.65 27.70 10.85
N CYS A 610 12.91 27.43 12.13
CA CYS A 610 13.52 26.18 12.57
C CYS A 610 12.56 24.98 12.51
N TRP A 611 11.23 25.17 12.57
CA TRP A 611 10.28 24.05 12.48
C TRP A 611 10.16 23.53 11.05
N SER A 612 10.10 22.21 10.93
CA SER A 612 9.70 21.53 9.70
C SER A 612 8.17 21.51 9.58
N TRP A 613 7.65 21.13 8.41
CA TRP A 613 6.21 21.01 8.17
C TRP A 613 5.53 20.07 9.18
N SER A 614 4.36 20.47 9.68
CA SER A 614 3.60 19.63 10.62
C SER A 614 2.86 18.53 9.86
N ASN A 615 3.03 17.28 10.29
CA ASN A 615 2.42 16.11 9.68
C ASN A 615 1.38 15.47 10.62
N SER A 616 0.35 14.86 10.04
CA SER A 616 -0.66 14.09 10.75
C SER A 616 -0.98 12.84 9.95
N GLU A 617 -0.90 11.68 10.59
CA GLU A 617 -1.30 10.41 9.98
C GLU A 617 -2.78 10.46 9.52
N ALA A 618 -3.63 11.14 10.28
CA ALA A 618 -5.06 11.33 10.00
C ALA A 618 -5.41 12.10 8.71
N THR A 619 -4.44 12.66 7.97
CA THR A 619 -4.72 13.29 6.66
C THR A 619 -4.75 12.29 5.49
N TYR A 620 -4.26 11.07 5.68
CA TYR A 620 -4.28 10.00 4.67
C TYR A 620 -4.79 8.69 5.27
N GLU A 621 -4.37 8.38 6.49
CA GLU A 621 -4.71 7.21 7.28
C GLU A 621 -5.74 7.60 8.35
N HIS A 622 -7.01 7.50 8.00
CA HIS A 622 -8.09 7.99 8.82
C HIS A 622 -8.45 7.08 10.02
N LYS A 623 -7.90 5.87 10.22
CA LYS A 623 -7.98 5.19 11.54
C LYS A 623 -7.21 5.98 12.62
N ALA A 624 -6.33 6.90 12.23
CA ALA A 624 -5.75 7.90 13.14
C ALA A 624 -6.69 9.09 13.46
N PHE A 625 -7.80 9.29 12.74
CA PHE A 625 -8.81 10.33 12.97
C PHE A 625 -9.86 9.85 13.99
N GLN A 626 -9.54 9.84 15.28
CA GLN A 626 -10.49 9.28 16.26
C GLN A 626 -11.58 10.29 16.66
N TYR A 627 -12.82 10.11 16.16
CA TYR A 627 -13.98 10.86 16.66
C TYR A 627 -14.62 10.14 17.87
N TRP A 628 -15.19 10.91 18.79
CA TRP A 628 -15.87 10.44 19.99
C TRP A 628 -17.20 11.17 20.20
N ALA A 629 -18.25 10.69 19.54
CA ALA A 629 -19.60 11.26 19.58
C ALA A 629 -20.16 11.50 21.00
N PRO A 630 -19.98 10.59 22.00
CA PRO A 630 -20.48 10.80 23.37
C PRO A 630 -19.97 12.06 24.10
N LYS A 631 -18.84 12.62 23.65
CA LYS A 631 -18.33 13.93 24.12
C LYS A 631 -18.26 15.01 23.04
N SER A 632 -18.52 14.64 21.79
CA SER A 632 -18.34 15.47 20.60
C SER A 632 -16.91 16.03 20.52
N MET A 633 -15.93 15.14 20.64
CA MET A 633 -14.49 15.43 20.56
C MET A 633 -13.87 14.66 19.40
N VAL A 634 -12.84 15.23 18.77
CA VAL A 634 -11.94 14.50 17.87
C VAL A 634 -10.51 14.58 18.41
N ALA A 635 -9.76 13.49 18.30
CA ALA A 635 -8.34 13.42 18.62
C ALA A 635 -7.52 13.09 17.35
N ILE A 636 -6.47 13.87 17.11
CA ILE A 636 -5.68 13.84 15.88
C ILE A 636 -4.19 13.80 16.25
N PRO A 637 -3.41 12.77 15.83
CA PRO A 637 -1.97 12.75 16.05
C PRO A 637 -1.28 13.75 15.13
N MET A 638 -0.48 14.63 15.72
CA MET A 638 0.32 15.66 15.06
C MET A 638 1.79 15.48 15.42
N ASN A 639 2.68 15.64 14.45
CA ASN A 639 4.12 15.62 14.68
C ASN A 639 4.88 16.67 13.86
N THR A 640 6.01 17.13 14.37
CA THR A 640 6.98 17.99 13.68
C THR A 640 8.34 17.88 14.38
N TYR A 641 9.39 18.38 13.73
CA TYR A 641 10.74 18.41 14.27
C TYR A 641 11.48 19.68 13.81
N THR A 642 12.40 20.17 14.62
CA THR A 642 13.27 21.27 14.18
C THR A 642 14.40 20.79 13.28
N SER A 643 14.76 21.58 12.29
CA SER A 643 15.97 21.38 11.49
C SER A 643 16.65 22.70 11.12
N GLY A 644 17.98 22.70 11.07
CA GLY A 644 18.74 23.88 10.63
C GLY A 644 18.50 24.16 9.15
N TYR A 645 18.21 25.42 8.82
CA TYR A 645 17.80 25.85 7.47
C TYR A 645 18.83 26.79 6.83
N TYR A 646 18.76 26.96 5.51
CA TYR A 646 19.61 27.91 4.79
C TYR A 646 18.86 29.22 4.51
N ASP A 647 19.27 30.30 5.18
CA ASP A 647 18.75 31.64 4.93
C ASP A 647 19.36 32.19 3.62
N TYR A 648 18.51 32.36 2.60
CA TYR A 648 18.90 32.89 1.28
C TYR A 648 19.12 34.41 1.24
N GLU A 649 18.57 35.18 2.19
CA GLU A 649 18.81 36.63 2.30
C GLU A 649 20.21 36.91 2.89
N THR A 650 20.53 36.30 4.03
CA THR A 650 21.85 36.45 4.67
C THR A 650 22.93 35.56 4.04
N ARG A 651 22.51 34.50 3.32
CA ARG A 651 23.37 33.45 2.72
C ARG A 651 24.17 32.70 3.77
N THR A 652 23.52 32.35 4.87
CA THR A 652 24.11 31.56 5.94
C THR A 652 23.20 30.40 6.33
N TYR A 653 23.81 29.29 6.74
CA TYR A 653 23.10 28.21 7.40
C TYR A 653 22.81 28.63 8.84
N VAL A 654 21.55 28.56 9.24
CA VAL A 654 21.10 28.78 10.61
C VAL A 654 20.99 27.41 11.26
N ASP A 655 21.84 27.19 12.26
CA ASP A 655 21.79 25.99 13.08
C ASP A 655 20.67 26.15 14.11
N CYS A 656 19.85 25.11 14.28
CA CYS A 656 18.68 25.10 15.16
C CYS A 656 18.85 23.98 16.19
N ASP A 657 18.51 24.26 17.46
CA ASP A 657 18.49 23.23 18.51
C ASP A 657 17.49 22.13 18.11
N ARG A 658 17.89 20.85 18.23
CA ARG A 658 17.09 19.69 17.81
C ARG A 658 16.01 19.37 18.84
N GLU A 659 14.76 19.48 18.43
CA GLU A 659 13.56 19.15 19.19
C GLU A 659 12.64 18.31 18.29
N TRP A 660 12.15 17.19 18.81
CA TRP A 660 11.10 16.37 18.19
C TRP A 660 9.80 16.59 18.96
N VAL A 661 8.68 16.74 18.26
CA VAL A 661 7.37 16.97 18.87
C VAL A 661 6.38 15.94 18.34
N SER A 662 5.72 15.23 19.25
CA SER A 662 4.64 14.29 18.93
C SER A 662 3.50 14.42 19.94
N LYS A 663 2.34 14.88 19.46
CA LYS A 663 1.18 15.24 20.29
C LYS A 663 -0.12 14.71 19.72
N LEU A 664 -1.02 14.30 20.61
CA LEU A 664 -2.42 14.04 20.28
C LEU A 664 -3.22 15.34 20.53
N MET A 665 -3.60 16.03 19.46
CA MET A 665 -4.36 17.27 19.55
C MET A 665 -5.86 16.97 19.68
N ILE A 666 -6.49 17.46 20.75
CA ILE A 666 -7.91 17.23 21.04
C ILE A 666 -8.70 18.49 20.69
N THR A 667 -9.70 18.33 19.83
CA THR A 667 -10.61 19.41 19.42
C THR A 667 -12.04 19.09 19.84
N ASN A 668 -12.72 20.05 20.47
CA ASN A 668 -14.17 20.01 20.64
C ASN A 668 -14.84 20.33 19.30
N VAL A 669 -15.79 19.48 18.93
CA VAL A 669 -16.58 19.56 17.69
C VAL A 669 -18.05 19.76 18.09
N THR A 670 -18.70 20.77 17.54
CA THR A 670 -20.17 20.87 17.55
C THR A 670 -20.66 21.13 16.13
N GLU A 671 -21.96 20.96 15.87
CA GLU A 671 -22.61 21.29 14.58
C GLU A 671 -22.37 22.74 14.09
N THR A 672 -21.80 23.63 14.92
CA THR A 672 -21.54 25.03 14.57
C THR A 672 -20.19 25.57 15.06
N SER A 673 -19.28 24.72 15.56
CA SER A 673 -17.98 25.20 16.07
C SER A 673 -16.91 24.12 16.15
N LEU A 674 -15.67 24.49 15.79
CA LEU A 674 -14.45 23.77 16.12
C LEU A 674 -13.63 24.62 17.10
N THR A 675 -13.17 24.03 18.20
CA THR A 675 -12.26 24.70 19.15
C THR A 675 -11.26 23.71 19.73
N ALA A 676 -9.96 24.02 19.65
CA ALA A 676 -8.93 23.29 20.39
C ALA A 676 -9.30 23.21 21.89
N TYR A 677 -9.15 22.01 22.46
CA TYR A 677 -9.60 21.69 23.82
C TYR A 677 -8.42 21.38 24.75
N GLY A 678 -7.45 20.63 24.25
CA GLY A 678 -6.24 20.24 24.97
C GLY A 678 -5.35 19.37 24.09
N GLU A 679 -4.22 18.93 24.65
CA GLU A 679 -3.25 18.08 23.99
C GLU A 679 -2.77 16.98 24.95
N VAL A 680 -2.34 15.84 24.40
CA VAL A 680 -1.53 14.84 25.12
C VAL A 680 -0.16 14.84 24.47
N ASP A 681 0.88 15.09 25.25
CA ASP A 681 2.24 15.25 24.76
C ASP A 681 3.07 13.98 25.05
N HIS A 682 3.64 13.37 24.01
CA HIS A 682 4.59 12.26 24.14
C HIS A 682 6.03 12.72 23.89
N SER A 683 6.29 14.00 23.61
CA SER A 683 7.59 14.53 23.17
C SER A 683 8.75 14.30 24.17
N GLU A 684 8.45 13.94 25.43
CA GLU A 684 9.47 13.50 26.41
C GLU A 684 9.97 12.06 26.21
N PHE A 685 9.36 11.27 25.30
CA PHE A 685 9.78 9.92 24.93
C PHE A 685 10.81 9.87 23.78
N TYR A 686 11.37 11.00 23.35
CA TYR A 686 12.33 11.10 22.24
C TYR A 686 13.59 11.86 22.71
N ASP A 687 14.79 11.46 22.29
CA ASP A 687 16.02 12.25 22.44
C ASP A 687 16.59 12.69 21.08
N SER A 688 17.37 13.77 21.11
CA SER A 688 18.04 14.50 20.02
C SER A 688 18.95 13.69 19.08
N GLU A 689 19.13 12.39 19.33
CA GLU A 689 19.88 11.44 18.48
C GLU A 689 18.97 10.65 17.50
N GLU A 690 17.64 10.71 17.65
CA GLU A 690 16.69 9.98 16.81
C GLU A 690 16.50 10.59 15.39
N TYR A 691 16.04 9.76 14.44
CA TYR A 691 15.93 10.11 13.02
C TYR A 691 14.48 10.13 12.51
N TRP A 692 14.22 11.00 11.52
CA TRP A 692 12.91 11.32 10.94
C TRP A 692 12.15 10.16 10.28
N TRP A 693 12.82 9.05 9.96
CA TRP A 693 12.19 7.87 9.33
C TRP A 693 11.68 6.82 10.32
N ASN A 694 11.84 7.04 11.63
CA ASN A 694 11.38 6.07 12.63
C ASN A 694 9.92 6.32 13.03
N SER A 695 9.13 5.27 13.10
CA SER A 695 7.68 5.26 13.37
C SER A 695 7.30 5.51 14.85
N TYR A 696 8.10 6.30 15.57
CA TYR A 696 7.97 6.55 17.01
C TYR A 696 6.78 7.44 17.42
N ASN A 697 6.13 8.13 16.48
CA ASN A 697 5.08 9.11 16.76
C ASN A 697 3.86 8.54 17.50
N ILE A 698 3.03 9.40 18.10
CA ILE A 698 1.64 9.03 18.37
C ILE A 698 0.97 8.75 17.03
N ARG A 699 0.33 7.59 16.88
CA ARG A 699 -0.23 7.10 15.60
C ARG A 699 -1.71 6.70 15.69
N ARG A 700 -2.18 6.36 16.89
CA ARG A 700 -3.57 6.01 17.22
C ARG A 700 -3.95 6.59 18.57
N SER A 701 -5.25 6.69 18.81
CA SER A 701 -5.79 6.99 20.13
C SER A 701 -7.12 6.30 20.35
N ILE A 702 -7.43 5.96 21.60
CA ILE A 702 -8.70 5.34 22.00
C ILE A 702 -9.38 6.24 23.01
N PHE A 703 -10.67 6.53 22.88
CA PHE A 703 -11.46 7.13 23.95
C PHE A 703 -12.05 6.02 24.83
N MET A 704 -12.02 6.18 26.15
CA MET A 704 -12.84 5.36 27.05
C MET A 704 -13.46 6.21 28.16
N GLY A 705 -14.79 6.34 28.11
CA GLY A 705 -15.60 7.12 29.04
C GLY A 705 -15.12 8.57 29.18
N ASP A 706 -14.45 8.86 30.30
CA ASP A 706 -13.94 10.18 30.64
C ASP A 706 -12.48 10.45 30.20
N PHE A 707 -11.82 9.49 29.56
CA PHE A 707 -10.38 9.51 29.26
C PHE A 707 -10.10 9.29 27.77
N VAL A 708 -8.92 9.73 27.33
CA VAL A 708 -8.31 9.34 26.05
C VAL A 708 -6.98 8.65 26.33
N TYR A 709 -6.66 7.65 25.52
CA TYR A 709 -5.40 6.93 25.54
C TYR A 709 -4.63 7.29 24.27
N ALA A 710 -3.42 7.83 24.40
CA ALA A 710 -2.53 8.12 23.28
C ALA A 710 -1.52 6.98 23.14
N ILE A 711 -1.32 6.49 21.92
CA ILE A 711 -0.49 5.31 21.63
C ILE A 711 0.64 5.71 20.67
N SER A 712 1.88 5.61 21.17
CA SER A 712 3.11 5.72 20.37
C SER A 712 4.04 4.54 20.63
N ALA A 713 5.04 4.34 19.78
CA ALA A 713 5.91 3.18 19.86
C ALA A 713 6.77 3.12 21.14
N ASN A 714 7.05 4.30 21.74
CA ASN A 714 7.80 4.44 23.00
C ASN A 714 6.90 4.51 24.26
N GLY A 715 5.57 4.59 24.12
CA GLY A 715 4.69 4.57 25.29
C GLY A 715 3.20 4.72 25.03
N ILE A 716 2.40 4.30 26.01
CA ILE A 716 0.95 4.55 26.08
C ILE A 716 0.65 5.40 27.32
N THR A 717 -0.10 6.48 27.13
CA THR A 717 -0.59 7.33 28.22
C THR A 717 -2.11 7.31 28.28
N ALA A 718 -2.67 7.47 29.48
CA ALA A 718 -4.09 7.72 29.72
C ALA A 718 -4.26 9.12 30.33
N THR A 719 -5.08 9.96 29.70
CA THR A 719 -5.29 11.37 30.11
C THR A 719 -6.76 11.63 30.36
N ASN A 720 -7.08 12.22 31.52
CA ASN A 720 -8.45 12.56 31.88
C ASN A 720 -8.92 13.80 31.11
N LEU A 721 -9.95 13.67 30.29
CA LEU A 721 -10.41 14.76 29.41
C LEU A 721 -10.92 15.98 30.19
N THR A 722 -11.44 15.82 31.41
CA THR A 722 -12.02 16.94 32.17
C THR A 722 -10.96 17.79 32.88
N THR A 723 -9.83 17.20 33.28
CA THR A 723 -8.74 17.91 33.96
C THR A 723 -7.52 18.17 33.07
N MET A 724 -7.39 17.42 31.96
CA MET A 724 -6.16 17.29 31.17
C MET A 724 -4.94 16.87 31.99
N GLU A 725 -5.17 16.16 33.11
CA GLU A 725 -4.11 15.51 33.89
C GLU A 725 -3.92 14.07 33.41
N ASN A 726 -2.67 13.65 33.23
CA ASN A 726 -2.31 12.26 33.01
C ASN A 726 -2.67 11.43 34.25
N SER A 727 -3.38 10.31 34.06
CA SER A 727 -3.77 9.38 35.13
C SER A 727 -2.95 8.09 35.14
N ALA A 728 -2.46 7.66 33.98
CA ALA A 728 -1.53 6.54 33.85
C ALA A 728 -0.57 6.75 32.67
N SER A 729 0.63 6.18 32.77
CA SER A 729 1.63 6.16 31.69
C SER A 729 2.45 4.87 31.79
N ILE A 730 2.72 4.26 30.64
CA ILE A 730 3.58 3.09 30.49
C ILE A 730 4.54 3.39 29.34
N SER A 731 5.82 3.61 29.67
CA SER A 731 6.90 3.63 28.69
C SER A 731 7.25 2.22 28.21
N LEU A 732 7.70 2.11 26.97
CA LEU A 732 7.96 0.86 26.28
C LEU A 732 9.39 0.84 25.75
N ASP A 733 10.09 -0.28 25.91
CA ASP A 733 11.36 -0.53 25.22
C ASP A 733 11.05 -0.86 23.75
N TYR A 734 10.96 0.17 22.89
CA TYR A 734 10.82 -0.01 21.44
C TYR A 734 12.00 -0.80 20.88
N GLN A 735 11.69 -1.71 19.94
CA GLN A 735 12.72 -2.35 19.11
C GLN A 735 12.54 -1.86 17.68
N ASN A 736 13.58 -1.21 17.16
CA ASN A 736 13.60 -0.77 15.78
C ASN A 736 13.60 -2.00 14.87
N PRO A 737 12.59 -2.22 13.99
CA PRO A 737 12.55 -3.40 13.13
C PRO A 737 13.74 -3.47 12.15
N TYR A 738 14.45 -2.34 11.95
CA TYR A 738 15.64 -2.23 11.11
C TYR A 738 16.98 -2.41 11.87
N GLU A 739 17.02 -2.56 13.20
CA GLU A 739 18.30 -2.78 13.91
C GLU A 739 18.98 -4.09 13.48
N ASP A 740 18.20 -5.14 13.21
CA ASP A 740 18.69 -6.42 12.69
C ASP A 740 19.42 -6.28 11.34
N TYR A 741 19.08 -5.29 10.51
CA TYR A 741 19.71 -5.07 9.20
C TYR A 741 21.16 -4.57 9.30
N TYR A 742 21.55 -3.93 10.41
CA TYR A 742 22.87 -3.31 10.54
C TYR A 742 23.91 -4.14 11.32
N TYR A 743 23.49 -5.22 12.01
CA TYR A 743 24.37 -5.99 12.91
C TYR A 743 24.67 -7.44 12.49
N PHE A 744 24.55 -7.79 11.21
CA PHE A 744 25.08 -9.05 10.66
C PHE A 744 26.58 -9.01 10.31
N HIS A 745 27.41 -8.46 11.20
CA HIS A 745 28.88 -8.57 11.12
C HIS A 745 29.49 -8.99 12.47
N SER A 746 29.97 -10.23 12.49
CA SER A 746 30.72 -10.90 13.58
C SER A 746 30.06 -10.91 14.96
N GLU A 747 29.32 -11.98 15.26
CA GLU A 747 29.46 -12.58 16.60
C GLU A 747 30.92 -13.03 16.80
N GLU A 748 31.44 -12.85 18.02
CA GLU A 748 32.79 -13.33 18.36
C GLU A 748 32.82 -14.86 18.41
N ALA A 749 33.50 -15.49 17.45
CA ALA A 749 33.83 -16.90 17.53
C ALA A 749 34.73 -17.15 18.76
N VAL A 750 34.16 -17.74 19.80
CA VAL A 750 34.88 -18.08 21.04
C VAL A 750 35.95 -19.13 20.74
N GLU A 751 37.19 -18.69 20.53
CA GLU A 751 38.32 -19.58 20.26
C GLU A 751 38.59 -20.51 21.45
N THR A 752 38.23 -21.78 21.30
CA THR A 752 38.65 -22.83 22.23
C THR A 752 40.11 -23.22 21.95
N GLU A 753 41.02 -22.85 22.85
CA GLU A 753 42.42 -23.28 22.83
C GLU A 753 42.56 -24.81 22.83
N ASP A 754 42.99 -25.44 21.72
CA ASP A 754 44.03 -26.51 21.75
C ASP A 754 44.54 -26.88 20.34
N SER A 755 45.77 -26.49 19.98
CA SER A 755 46.66 -27.22 19.05
C SER A 755 48.09 -26.65 19.01
N PRO A 756 49.14 -27.46 18.78
CA PRO A 756 50.51 -27.12 19.15
C PRO A 756 51.35 -26.42 18.06
N GLU A 757 52.40 -25.73 18.53
CA GLU A 757 53.41 -25.01 17.75
C GLU A 757 54.14 -25.86 16.69
N GLN A 758 54.54 -25.23 15.57
CA GLN A 758 55.80 -25.58 14.90
C GLN A 758 56.45 -24.39 14.18
N ASP A 759 57.76 -24.20 14.45
CA ASP A 759 58.60 -23.08 14.00
C ASP A 759 58.52 -22.70 12.51
N SER A 760 58.61 -21.39 12.24
CA SER A 760 59.44 -20.88 11.14
C SER A 760 60.13 -19.57 11.53
N SER A 761 61.44 -19.45 11.23
CA SER A 761 62.34 -18.52 11.93
C SER A 761 62.95 -17.43 11.03
N GLY A 762 62.83 -16.17 11.44
CA GLY A 762 63.73 -15.05 11.08
C GLY A 762 63.58 -14.45 9.67
N GLU A 763 64.11 -13.26 9.37
CA GLU A 763 64.83 -12.27 10.22
C GLU A 763 64.46 -10.81 9.82
N GLU A 764 64.58 -9.92 10.81
CA GLU A 764 64.72 -8.44 10.80
C GLU A 764 64.41 -7.57 9.55
N ALA A 765 63.60 -6.52 9.77
CA ALA A 765 63.48 -5.35 8.89
C ALA A 765 64.18 -4.10 9.48
N PRO A 766 64.88 -3.26 8.67
CA PRO A 766 65.58 -2.06 9.14
C PRO A 766 64.65 -0.83 9.38
N PRO A 767 65.10 0.21 10.12
CA PRO A 767 64.21 1.14 10.83
C PRO A 767 63.87 2.49 10.13
N LYS A 768 62.96 3.24 10.79
CA LYS A 768 62.29 4.48 10.36
C LYS A 768 63.17 5.75 10.28
N SER A 769 62.91 6.57 9.25
CA SER A 769 62.92 8.06 9.25
C SER A 769 62.46 8.54 7.86
N GLU A 770 61.79 9.67 7.66
CA GLU A 770 61.44 10.78 8.58
C GLU A 770 59.92 10.88 8.80
#